data_AF-A0AAX6HQR4-F1
#
_entry.id   AF-A0AAX6HQR4-F1
#
_cell.length_a   1.000
_cell.length_b   1.000
_cell.length_c   1.000
_cell.angle_alpha   90.00
_cell.angle_beta   90.00
_cell.angle_gamma   90.00
#
_symmetry.space_group_name_H-M   'P 1'
#
loop_
_entity.id
_entity.type
_entity.pdbx_description
1 polymer ?
#
loop_
_entity_poly.entity_id
_entity_poly.type
_entity_poly.pdbx_seq_one_letter_code
_entity_poly.pdbx_strand_id
1 'polypeptide(L)'
;MHRYLTSSASFPRWLLLSSFLRPSPVSLLKLPPIPKPIKRNYCRKPRNVVKGVTKATKRSKGQHFFTCEEHDNPHILWWKENVEKFKKPSTVLLVTRLKYSNLLGLDVNLKNGSLKEGNLNMELLQFKSKFPREVLLCRVGDFYEVVGFDACVLVEHAGLNPFGGLRSDSIPRAGCPVVNLRQTLDDLTRSGFSVCIVEEVQGPTQARSRKGRFISGHAHPGCPYVFGLAGVDHDVDFPEPMPVVGISRSVKGYCMMSVFETMKTFSLEDCLTEEAVVTKLRTCRFHHLFLHTSLRHNSSGTSRWGEYGEGGLLWSECSGKPFEWFDGIPVEELLFKVRDIYGLDEESTFRNVTISSERRPQPLYLGTATQIGVIPTDGIPSLLRVLLPSNCVGLPVLYIRDLLLNPPTYATASAIQQACRIMSKLTCSIPEFTCVSAAKLVKLLELREANHIEFCRIKNVADEIVQMHMNSEFSAVLHILLEPALVATGLKVEYDILVNECGWISERIGEVIFLDGERGQEISCCELIPREFFEDMESSWKGRVKRVHAKEVYAEVDRAAGCLSTALKEDFLPIVSRVKSVLSPLGGPRGEICYAREHGSIWFKGKRFMPSVWANTPGEEQIRQLRPAADSKGKKVGEEWFTTSKVEEALGRYHEACDKAKVKVLELLRELSGEMQTKVNILVFSSMLLVIAKALTGHVREGRRREWVVPSLYEHSSKV
;
A
#
# COMPACT_ATOMS: atom_id res chain seq x y z
N MET A 1 -7.29 22.49 34.40
CA MET A 1 -7.47 21.80 35.70
C MET A 1 -8.30 20.55 35.47
N HIS A 2 -7.93 19.44 36.13
CA HIS A 2 -8.52 18.09 36.11
C HIS A 2 -8.33 17.24 34.85
N ARG A 3 -7.88 15.98 34.91
CA ARG A 3 -7.12 15.21 35.93
C ARG A 3 -6.69 13.92 35.21
N TYR A 4 -5.43 13.57 35.36
CA TYR A 4 -4.82 12.32 34.88
C TYR A 4 -5.39 11.10 35.63
N LEU A 5 -5.57 9.99 34.92
CA LEU A 5 -5.64 8.64 35.49
C LEU A 5 -4.74 7.71 34.67
N THR A 6 -3.56 7.47 35.23
CA THR A 6 -2.58 6.46 34.86
C THR A 6 -2.98 5.11 35.46
N SER A 7 -3.02 4.04 34.66
CA SER A 7 -3.02 2.66 35.18
C SER A 7 -1.76 1.94 34.71
N SER A 8 -0.84 1.75 35.65
CA SER A 8 0.33 0.89 35.59
C SER A 8 -0.08 -0.58 35.64
N ALA A 9 0.36 -1.39 34.67
CA ALA A 9 0.35 -2.84 34.77
C ALA A 9 1.80 -3.35 34.70
N SER A 10 2.27 -3.78 35.86
CA SER A 10 3.55 -4.41 36.13
C SER A 10 3.66 -5.79 35.46
N PHE A 11 4.71 -6.03 34.69
CA PHE A 11 5.16 -7.37 34.30
C PHE A 11 6.45 -7.74 35.06
N PRO A 12 6.63 -9.02 35.44
CA PRO A 12 7.63 -9.42 36.43
C PRO A 12 9.05 -9.54 35.86
N ARG A 13 10.01 -9.10 36.67
CA ARG A 13 11.45 -9.30 36.53
C ARG A 13 11.79 -10.79 36.48
N TRP A 14 12.52 -11.24 35.46
CA TRP A 14 13.23 -12.51 35.49
C TRP A 14 14.70 -12.25 35.79
N LEU A 15 15.12 -12.74 36.97
CA LEU A 15 16.48 -12.74 37.48
C LEU A 15 17.30 -13.76 36.70
N LEU A 16 18.40 -13.34 36.09
CA LEU A 16 19.46 -14.22 35.60
C LEU A 16 20.41 -14.51 36.75
N LEU A 17 20.31 -15.70 37.33
CA LEU A 17 21.33 -16.25 38.22
C LEU A 17 22.37 -16.99 37.37
N SER A 18 23.57 -16.43 37.35
CA SER A 18 24.79 -17.07 36.91
C SER A 18 25.18 -18.18 37.88
N SER A 19 25.57 -19.35 37.36
CA SER A 19 26.24 -20.38 38.15
C SER A 19 27.24 -21.10 37.26
N PHE A 20 28.51 -20.92 37.62
CA PHE A 20 29.69 -21.57 37.08
C PHE A 20 29.67 -23.07 37.33
N LEU A 21 29.90 -23.90 36.31
CA LEU A 21 30.61 -25.18 36.47
C LEU A 21 31.47 -25.47 35.22
N ARG A 22 32.77 -25.69 35.47
CA ARG A 22 33.80 -26.07 34.50
C ARG A 22 33.89 -27.62 34.35
N PRO A 23 34.60 -28.14 33.32
CA PRO A 23 34.31 -29.42 32.65
C PRO A 23 35.29 -30.54 32.98
N SER A 24 34.96 -31.79 32.60
CA SER A 24 35.91 -32.88 32.31
C SER A 24 35.19 -34.05 31.55
N PRO A 25 35.90 -35.04 30.93
CA PRO A 25 35.74 -35.29 29.48
C PRO A 25 35.43 -36.77 29.08
N VAL A 26 35.38 -36.99 27.74
CA VAL A 26 35.53 -38.25 26.99
C VAL A 26 34.27 -39.10 26.74
N SER A 27 33.82 -39.15 25.48
CA SER A 27 33.37 -40.39 24.82
C SER A 27 33.26 -40.23 23.28
N LEU A 28 34.22 -40.84 22.58
CA LEU A 28 34.16 -41.53 21.28
C LEU A 28 33.00 -41.26 20.29
N LEU A 29 33.39 -40.61 19.18
CA LEU A 29 33.08 -40.86 17.75
C LEU A 29 31.94 -41.84 17.39
N LYS A 30 30.92 -41.34 16.66
CA LYS A 30 30.39 -41.96 15.42
C LYS A 30 29.93 -40.89 14.41
N LEU A 31 30.61 -40.81 13.26
CA LEU A 31 30.21 -40.03 12.08
C LEU A 31 29.02 -40.70 11.36
N PRO A 32 28.01 -39.96 10.89
CA PRO A 32 27.09 -40.44 9.86
C PRO A 32 27.67 -40.24 8.44
N PRO A 33 27.26 -41.04 7.45
CA PRO A 33 27.89 -41.06 6.13
C PRO A 33 27.49 -39.86 5.25
N ILE A 34 28.46 -39.39 4.47
CA ILE A 34 28.35 -38.33 3.45
C ILE A 34 27.48 -38.81 2.27
N PRO A 35 26.45 -38.06 1.82
CA PRO A 35 25.81 -38.31 0.53
C PRO A 35 26.66 -37.72 -0.62
N LYS A 36 26.91 -38.53 -1.65
CA LYS A 36 27.60 -38.14 -2.89
C LYS A 36 26.76 -37.12 -3.69
N PRO A 37 27.38 -36.18 -4.43
CA PRO A 37 26.65 -35.15 -5.17
C PRO A 37 25.99 -35.73 -6.43
N ILE A 38 24.67 -35.54 -6.54
CA ILE A 38 23.92 -35.77 -7.78
C ILE A 38 24.06 -34.52 -8.65
N LYS A 39 24.74 -34.65 -9.80
CA LYS A 39 24.74 -33.62 -10.86
C LYS A 39 23.32 -33.50 -11.42
N ARG A 40 22.66 -32.35 -11.20
CA ARG A 40 21.46 -31.95 -11.95
C ARG A 40 21.88 -30.97 -13.05
N ASN A 41 21.91 -31.46 -14.29
CA ASN A 41 22.02 -30.63 -15.49
C ASN A 41 20.67 -29.93 -15.71
N TYR A 42 20.64 -28.59 -15.66
CA TYR A 42 19.52 -27.80 -16.18
C TYR A 42 19.77 -27.50 -17.66
N CYS A 43 19.02 -28.16 -18.54
CA CYS A 43 18.78 -27.69 -19.91
C CYS A 43 17.27 -27.56 -20.13
N ARG A 44 16.73 -26.34 -20.01
CA ARG A 44 15.40 -26.02 -20.56
C ARG A 44 15.62 -25.47 -21.97
N LYS A 45 15.17 -26.21 -22.99
CA LYS A 45 15.00 -25.69 -24.36
C LYS A 45 13.64 -24.98 -24.47
N PRO A 46 13.54 -23.89 -25.26
CA PRO A 46 12.29 -23.16 -25.45
C PRO A 46 11.35 -23.95 -26.37
N ARG A 47 10.04 -23.95 -26.06
CA ARG A 47 9.01 -24.55 -26.93
C ARG A 47 8.42 -23.48 -27.84
N ASN A 48 8.68 -23.63 -29.14
CA ASN A 48 8.02 -22.93 -30.23
C ASN A 48 6.51 -23.25 -30.27
N VAL A 49 5.70 -22.22 -30.46
CA VAL A 49 4.27 -22.30 -30.75
C VAL A 49 4.10 -22.61 -32.23
N VAL A 50 3.52 -23.77 -32.55
CA VAL A 50 3.02 -24.08 -33.90
C VAL A 50 1.52 -24.35 -33.82
N LYS A 51 0.76 -23.56 -34.59
CA LYS A 51 -0.68 -23.70 -34.82
C LYS A 51 -0.97 -25.00 -35.59
N GLY A 52 -1.92 -25.79 -35.12
CA GLY A 52 -2.44 -26.95 -35.84
C GLY A 52 -3.82 -27.37 -35.32
N VAL A 53 -4.85 -27.13 -36.12
CA VAL A 53 -6.23 -27.58 -35.92
C VAL A 53 -6.29 -29.10 -36.07
N THR A 54 -6.91 -29.84 -35.14
CA THR A 54 -7.45 -31.19 -35.40
C THR A 54 -8.59 -31.57 -34.44
N LYS A 55 -9.46 -32.44 -34.97
CA LYS A 55 -10.84 -32.76 -34.59
C LYS A 55 -11.04 -33.42 -33.22
N ALA A 56 -12.25 -33.19 -32.70
CA ALA A 56 -12.81 -33.78 -31.49
C ALA A 56 -12.79 -35.31 -31.47
N THR A 57 -12.29 -35.88 -30.37
CA THR A 57 -12.52 -37.27 -29.96
C THR A 57 -12.88 -37.28 -28.47
N LYS A 58 -14.04 -37.88 -28.16
CA LYS A 58 -14.55 -38.10 -26.79
C LYS A 58 -13.47 -38.76 -25.92
N ARG A 59 -13.04 -38.09 -24.85
CA ARG A 59 -12.28 -38.71 -23.75
C ARG A 59 -13.16 -38.83 -22.50
N SER A 60 -13.08 -40.01 -21.90
CA SER A 60 -13.75 -40.43 -20.67
C SER A 60 -13.48 -39.47 -19.52
N LYS A 61 -14.51 -39.25 -18.69
CA LYS A 61 -14.43 -38.50 -17.43
C LYS A 61 -13.60 -39.29 -16.42
N GLY A 62 -12.29 -39.04 -16.37
CA GLY A 62 -11.46 -39.33 -15.22
C GLY A 62 -11.53 -38.15 -14.24
N GLN A 63 -11.94 -38.40 -13.00
CA GLN A 63 -11.81 -37.43 -11.91
C GLN A 63 -10.32 -37.20 -11.63
N HIS A 64 -9.75 -36.13 -12.17
CA HIS A 64 -8.46 -35.62 -11.71
C HIS A 64 -8.67 -34.98 -10.33
N PHE A 65 -8.43 -35.73 -9.26
CA PHE A 65 -8.11 -35.12 -7.97
C PHE A 65 -6.75 -34.43 -8.15
N PHE A 66 -6.70 -33.10 -8.03
CA PHE A 66 -5.44 -32.36 -7.92
C PHE A 66 -4.78 -32.80 -6.60
N THR A 67 -3.88 -33.78 -6.68
CA THR A 67 -2.99 -34.18 -5.59
C THR A 67 -1.89 -33.13 -5.45
N CYS A 68 -1.51 -32.81 -4.21
CA CYS A 68 -0.37 -31.96 -3.85
C CYS A 68 0.81 -32.22 -4.78
N GLU A 69 1.26 -31.19 -5.50
CA GLU A 69 2.47 -31.32 -6.32
C GLU A 69 3.69 -31.34 -5.38
N GLU A 70 4.74 -32.10 -5.69
CA GLU A 70 5.92 -32.22 -4.80
C GLU A 70 6.55 -30.85 -4.46
N HIS A 71 6.37 -29.86 -5.34
CA HIS A 71 6.88 -28.50 -5.18
C HIS A 71 6.15 -27.69 -4.08
N ASP A 72 4.91 -28.06 -3.70
CA ASP A 72 4.10 -27.36 -2.70
C ASP A 72 4.49 -27.70 -1.26
N ASN A 73 5.05 -28.89 -1.04
CA ASN A 73 5.43 -29.41 0.28
C ASN A 73 6.25 -28.45 1.15
N PRO A 74 7.31 -27.78 0.66
CA PRO A 74 8.06 -26.81 1.48
C PRO A 74 7.19 -25.64 1.95
N HIS A 75 6.22 -25.18 1.14
CA HIS A 75 5.32 -24.10 1.52
C HIS A 75 4.29 -24.56 2.57
N ILE A 76 3.80 -25.79 2.46
CA ILE A 76 2.87 -26.38 3.44
C ILE A 76 3.55 -26.56 4.80
N LEU A 77 4.81 -27.04 4.81
CA LEU A 77 5.59 -27.17 6.05
C LEU A 77 5.87 -25.82 6.68
N TRP A 78 6.22 -24.81 5.87
CA TRP A 78 6.36 -23.44 6.35
C TRP A 78 5.08 -22.92 7.02
N TRP A 79 3.90 -23.16 6.42
CA TRP A 79 2.63 -22.79 7.06
C TRP A 79 2.38 -23.54 8.35
N LYS A 80 2.70 -24.84 8.41
CA LYS A 80 2.60 -25.64 9.62
C LYS A 80 3.40 -25.04 10.77
N GLU A 81 4.68 -24.75 10.53
CA GLU A 81 5.56 -24.17 11.54
C GLU A 81 5.10 -22.79 12.03
N ASN A 82 4.50 -21.97 11.15
CA ASN A 82 3.98 -20.66 11.54
C ASN A 82 2.69 -20.75 12.34
N VAL A 83 1.76 -21.61 11.92
CA VAL A 83 0.45 -21.76 12.56
C VAL A 83 0.57 -22.41 13.94
N GLU A 84 1.55 -23.30 14.15
CA GLU A 84 1.84 -23.91 15.46
C GLU A 84 2.33 -22.89 16.51
N LYS A 85 2.79 -21.70 16.10
CA LYS A 85 3.21 -20.62 17.01
C LYS A 85 2.04 -19.80 17.56
N PHE A 86 0.84 -19.95 17.01
CA PHE A 86 -0.34 -19.16 17.38
C PHE A 86 -0.82 -19.48 18.79
N LYS A 87 -1.24 -18.44 19.53
CA LYS A 87 -1.53 -18.55 20.97
C LYS A 87 -2.98 -18.25 21.32
N LYS A 88 -3.76 -17.55 20.48
CA LYS A 88 -5.15 -17.23 20.85
C LYS A 88 -5.99 -18.51 20.92
N PRO A 89 -6.84 -18.68 21.96
CA PRO A 89 -7.65 -19.89 22.13
C PRO A 89 -8.57 -20.19 20.93
N SER A 90 -9.18 -19.16 20.35
CA SER A 90 -10.01 -19.27 19.14
C SER A 90 -9.21 -19.81 17.95
N THR A 91 -7.99 -19.32 17.75
CA THR A 91 -7.10 -19.76 16.69
C THR A 91 -6.69 -21.22 16.90
N VAL A 92 -6.25 -21.60 18.09
CA VAL A 92 -5.82 -22.98 18.41
C VAL A 92 -6.92 -23.99 18.07
N LEU A 93 -8.19 -23.67 18.35
CA LEU A 93 -9.34 -24.51 17.98
C LEU A 93 -9.61 -24.61 16.47
N LEU A 94 -9.19 -23.63 15.67
CA LEU A 94 -9.25 -23.69 14.22
C LEU A 94 -8.09 -24.52 13.66
N VAL A 95 -6.90 -24.42 14.26
CA VAL A 95 -5.71 -25.18 13.84
C VAL A 95 -5.95 -26.68 13.89
N THR A 96 -6.68 -27.19 14.90
CA THR A 96 -7.00 -28.62 15.00
C THR A 96 -7.84 -29.16 13.84
N ARG A 97 -8.40 -28.29 12.99
CA ARG A 97 -9.27 -28.65 11.85
C ARG A 97 -8.53 -28.58 10.52
N LEU A 98 -7.27 -28.14 10.53
CA LEU A 98 -6.46 -28.02 9.34
C LEU A 98 -5.91 -29.37 8.91
N LYS A 99 -5.73 -29.53 7.60
CA LYS A 99 -5.05 -30.68 7.02
C LYS A 99 -3.93 -30.20 6.11
N TYR A 100 -2.71 -30.59 6.44
CA TYR A 100 -1.47 -30.23 5.71
C TYR A 100 -1.30 -31.04 4.41
N SER A 101 -2.36 -31.09 3.59
CA SER A 101 -2.40 -31.84 2.32
C SER A 101 -2.51 -30.95 1.07
N ASN A 102 -2.75 -29.64 1.26
CA ASN A 102 -2.87 -28.66 0.19
C ASN A 102 -2.47 -27.28 0.71
N LEU A 103 -2.18 -26.34 -0.19
CA LEU A 103 -1.72 -24.98 0.15
C LEU A 103 -2.71 -24.15 0.95
N LEU A 104 -4.00 -24.47 0.92
CA LEU A 104 -5.02 -23.78 1.72
C LEU A 104 -5.15 -24.37 3.14
N GLY A 105 -4.65 -25.59 3.38
CA GLY A 105 -4.78 -26.29 4.66
C GLY A 105 -6.16 -26.90 4.91
N LEU A 106 -6.96 -27.11 3.85
CA LEU A 106 -8.34 -27.59 3.98
C LEU A 106 -8.43 -29.11 4.13
N ASP A 107 -9.31 -29.56 5.04
CA ASP A 107 -9.80 -30.94 5.04
C ASP A 107 -11.02 -31.06 4.12
N VAL A 108 -10.87 -31.84 3.05
CA VAL A 108 -11.91 -32.08 2.03
C VAL A 108 -13.12 -32.82 2.62
N ASN A 109 -12.95 -33.50 3.76
CA ASN A 109 -14.03 -34.22 4.45
C ASN A 109 -14.94 -33.31 5.30
N LEU A 110 -14.50 -32.08 5.62
CA LEU A 110 -15.30 -31.13 6.39
C LEU A 110 -16.32 -30.40 5.51
N LYS A 111 -17.38 -29.88 6.13
CA LYS A 111 -18.37 -29.06 5.41
C LYS A 111 -17.68 -27.84 4.80
N ASN A 112 -18.06 -27.54 3.56
CA ASN A 112 -17.46 -26.49 2.72
C ASN A 112 -15.98 -26.70 2.36
N GLY A 113 -15.41 -27.90 2.54
CA GLY A 113 -14.01 -28.20 2.20
C GLY A 113 -13.75 -28.73 0.78
N SER A 114 -14.79 -28.85 -0.05
CA SER A 114 -14.67 -29.48 -1.38
C SER A 114 -13.73 -28.73 -2.33
N LEU A 115 -12.69 -29.41 -2.83
CA LEU A 115 -11.77 -28.94 -3.87
C LEU A 115 -12.08 -29.55 -5.24
N LYS A 116 -13.35 -29.46 -5.66
CA LYS A 116 -13.79 -29.94 -6.98
C LYS A 116 -13.75 -28.81 -7.98
N GLU A 117 -13.52 -29.14 -9.24
CA GLU A 117 -13.59 -28.18 -10.34
C GLU A 117 -14.94 -27.47 -10.34
N GLY A 118 -14.90 -26.14 -10.51
CA GLY A 118 -16.08 -25.31 -10.35
C GLY A 118 -16.51 -25.09 -8.89
N ASN A 119 -15.64 -25.23 -7.89
CA ASN A 119 -15.85 -24.71 -6.52
C ASN A 119 -14.98 -23.46 -6.29
N LEU A 120 -15.47 -22.49 -5.51
CA LEU A 120 -14.69 -21.29 -5.12
C LEU A 120 -13.36 -21.68 -4.46
N ASN A 121 -13.35 -22.71 -3.60
CA ASN A 121 -12.10 -23.15 -2.95
C ASN A 121 -11.05 -23.65 -3.96
N MET A 122 -11.47 -24.20 -5.09
CA MET A 122 -10.55 -24.63 -6.15
C MET A 122 -9.94 -23.42 -6.86
N GLU A 123 -10.74 -22.37 -7.08
CA GLU A 123 -10.27 -21.08 -7.62
C GLU A 123 -9.31 -20.40 -6.63
N LEU A 124 -9.61 -20.41 -5.33
CA LEU A 124 -8.70 -19.93 -4.28
C LEU A 124 -7.38 -20.68 -4.28
N LEU A 125 -7.40 -22.00 -4.45
CA LEU A 125 -6.19 -22.82 -4.50
C LEU A 125 -5.31 -22.45 -5.70
N GLN A 126 -5.90 -22.14 -6.86
CA GLN A 126 -5.19 -21.68 -8.05
C GLN A 126 -4.55 -20.29 -7.87
N PHE A 127 -5.18 -19.38 -7.14
CA PHE A 127 -4.56 -18.11 -6.78
C PHE A 127 -3.44 -18.32 -5.76
N LYS A 128 -3.68 -19.15 -4.73
CA LYS A 128 -2.71 -19.48 -3.69
C LYS A 128 -1.45 -20.13 -4.24
N SER A 129 -1.55 -20.96 -5.28
CA SER A 129 -0.37 -21.61 -5.89
C SER A 129 0.60 -20.63 -6.55
N LYS A 130 0.13 -19.42 -6.93
CA LYS A 130 1.02 -18.37 -7.46
C LYS A 130 1.83 -17.69 -6.35
N PHE A 131 1.22 -17.54 -5.17
CA PHE A 131 1.85 -16.89 -4.01
C PHE A 131 1.66 -17.75 -2.74
N PRO A 132 2.34 -18.91 -2.65
CA PRO A 132 2.02 -19.93 -1.65
C PRO A 132 2.18 -19.49 -0.20
N ARG A 133 3.02 -18.48 0.06
CA ARG A 133 3.34 -17.98 1.42
C ARG A 133 2.63 -16.68 1.78
N GLU A 134 1.85 -16.09 0.88
CA GLU A 134 1.07 -14.89 1.16
C GLU A 134 -0.33 -15.25 1.66
N VAL A 135 -0.89 -14.44 2.55
CA VAL A 135 -2.29 -14.57 2.98
C VAL A 135 -3.19 -14.19 1.80
N LEU A 136 -4.14 -15.04 1.41
CA LEU A 136 -5.03 -14.76 0.29
C LEU A 136 -6.36 -14.17 0.76
N LEU A 137 -6.63 -12.89 0.47
CA LEU A 137 -7.94 -12.26 0.69
C LEU A 137 -8.74 -12.26 -0.61
N CYS A 138 -9.91 -12.88 -0.61
CA CYS A 138 -10.75 -12.97 -1.81
C CYS A 138 -12.06 -12.24 -1.60
N ARG A 139 -12.37 -11.29 -2.48
CA ARG A 139 -13.67 -10.60 -2.46
C ARG A 139 -14.79 -11.56 -2.83
N VAL A 140 -15.85 -11.53 -2.03
CA VAL A 140 -17.11 -12.25 -2.22
C VAL A 140 -18.24 -11.30 -1.84
N GLY A 141 -18.78 -10.57 -2.83
CA GLY A 141 -19.76 -9.51 -2.58
C GLY A 141 -19.19 -8.35 -1.76
N ASP A 142 -19.79 -8.10 -0.59
CA ASP A 142 -19.45 -6.99 0.32
C ASP A 142 -18.42 -7.37 1.40
N PHE A 143 -17.81 -8.55 1.28
CA PHE A 143 -16.80 -9.07 2.21
C PHE A 143 -15.56 -9.56 1.47
N TYR A 144 -14.41 -9.50 2.15
CA TYR A 144 -13.24 -10.29 1.82
C TYR A 144 -13.23 -11.53 2.71
N GLU A 145 -13.22 -12.70 2.09
CA GLU A 145 -13.25 -13.99 2.78
C GLU A 145 -11.94 -14.75 2.59
N VAL A 146 -11.58 -15.54 3.61
CA VAL A 146 -10.41 -16.42 3.63
C VAL A 146 -10.79 -17.79 4.18
N VAL A 147 -9.95 -18.80 3.90
CA VAL A 147 -10.17 -20.18 4.32
C VAL A 147 -8.89 -20.82 4.87
N GLY A 148 -9.02 -21.82 5.74
CA GLY A 148 -7.92 -22.67 6.17
C GLY A 148 -6.80 -21.93 6.92
N PHE A 149 -5.54 -22.04 6.45
CA PHE A 149 -4.39 -21.37 7.08
C PHE A 149 -4.61 -19.87 7.23
N ASP A 150 -5.09 -19.23 6.15
CA ASP A 150 -5.28 -17.79 6.08
C ASP A 150 -6.37 -17.31 7.07
N ALA A 151 -7.40 -18.14 7.29
CA ALA A 151 -8.41 -17.87 8.31
C ALA A 151 -7.83 -17.86 9.73
N CYS A 152 -6.87 -18.74 10.02
CA CYS A 152 -6.20 -18.75 11.31
C CYS A 152 -5.36 -17.49 11.52
N VAL A 153 -4.68 -17.01 10.46
CA VAL A 153 -3.90 -15.76 10.50
C VAL A 153 -4.81 -14.56 10.80
N LEU A 154 -5.97 -14.45 10.13
CA LEU A 154 -6.91 -13.34 10.34
C LEU A 154 -7.44 -13.29 11.78
N VAL A 155 -7.75 -14.45 12.38
CA VAL A 155 -8.22 -14.53 13.76
C VAL A 155 -7.08 -14.20 14.75
N GLU A 156 -5.87 -14.70 14.49
CA GLU A 156 -4.71 -14.47 15.35
C GLU A 156 -4.26 -13.01 15.33
N HIS A 157 -4.13 -12.41 14.15
CA HIS A 157 -3.44 -11.12 13.98
C HIS A 157 -4.39 -9.94 13.75
N ALA A 158 -5.47 -10.11 12.98
CA ALA A 158 -6.45 -9.04 12.74
C ALA A 158 -7.61 -9.03 13.75
N GLY A 159 -7.66 -10.00 14.68
CA GLY A 159 -8.67 -10.04 15.74
C GLY A 159 -10.09 -10.27 15.24
N LEU A 160 -10.25 -10.84 14.03
CA LEU A 160 -11.55 -11.12 13.43
C LEU A 160 -12.15 -12.40 14.03
N ASN A 161 -13.48 -12.51 13.97
CA ASN A 161 -14.21 -13.70 14.40
C ASN A 161 -14.33 -14.73 13.25
N PRO A 162 -14.20 -16.04 13.53
CA PRO A 162 -14.41 -17.05 12.51
C PRO A 162 -15.89 -17.14 12.10
N PHE A 163 -16.12 -17.29 10.79
CA PHE A 163 -17.46 -17.52 10.25
C PHE A 163 -18.00 -18.89 10.67
N GLY A 164 -19.28 -18.94 11.05
CA GLY A 164 -19.90 -20.16 11.59
C GLY A 164 -19.52 -20.48 13.05
N GLY A 165 -18.75 -19.61 13.70
CA GLY A 165 -18.28 -19.78 15.07
C GLY A 165 -17.26 -20.91 15.21
N LEU A 166 -17.12 -21.43 16.43
CA LEU A 166 -16.20 -22.53 16.73
C LEU A 166 -16.83 -23.91 16.50
N ARG A 167 -17.80 -24.06 15.59
CA ARG A 167 -18.41 -25.37 15.25
C ARG A 167 -17.40 -26.29 14.57
N SER A 168 -17.26 -27.53 15.03
CA SER A 168 -16.19 -28.46 14.60
C SER A 168 -16.40 -29.14 13.24
N ASP A 169 -17.56 -28.97 12.60
CA ASP A 169 -17.97 -29.71 11.39
C ASP A 169 -17.67 -28.98 10.07
N SER A 170 -17.20 -27.73 10.12
CA SER A 170 -16.88 -26.92 8.94
C SER A 170 -15.41 -26.50 8.91
N ILE A 171 -14.90 -26.25 7.69
CA ILE A 171 -13.55 -25.70 7.51
C ILE A 171 -13.38 -24.34 8.20
N PRO A 172 -12.16 -23.98 8.65
CA PRO A 172 -11.86 -22.64 9.14
C PRO A 172 -12.15 -21.58 8.07
N ARG A 173 -12.94 -20.56 8.42
CA ARG A 173 -13.27 -19.43 7.57
C ARG A 173 -13.28 -18.15 8.40
N ALA A 174 -12.81 -17.07 7.83
CA ALA A 174 -12.87 -15.73 8.43
C ALA A 174 -13.01 -14.69 7.31
N GLY A 175 -13.30 -13.45 7.67
CA GLY A 175 -13.37 -12.37 6.70
C GLY A 175 -13.71 -11.03 7.33
N CYS A 176 -13.62 -9.98 6.52
CA CYS A 176 -13.94 -8.62 6.91
C CYS A 176 -14.83 -7.94 5.86
N PRO A 177 -15.70 -6.99 6.25
CA PRO A 177 -16.41 -6.15 5.29
C PRO A 177 -15.44 -5.35 4.42
N VAL A 178 -15.84 -4.99 3.20
CA VAL A 178 -14.99 -4.21 2.26
C VAL A 178 -14.50 -2.91 2.87
N VAL A 179 -15.34 -2.23 3.67
CA VAL A 179 -14.99 -1.00 4.38
C VAL A 179 -13.84 -1.16 5.39
N ASN A 180 -13.60 -2.38 5.88
CA ASN A 180 -12.58 -2.69 6.87
C ASN A 180 -11.31 -3.30 6.25
N LEU A 181 -11.20 -3.35 4.92
CA LEU A 181 -10.05 -3.97 4.24
C LEU A 181 -8.72 -3.34 4.69
N ARG A 182 -8.61 -2.01 4.66
CA ARG A 182 -7.35 -1.31 4.99
C ARG A 182 -6.88 -1.61 6.40
N GLN A 183 -7.77 -1.49 7.39
CA GLN A 183 -7.46 -1.82 8.78
C GLN A 183 -6.95 -3.27 8.91
N THR A 184 -7.62 -4.21 8.23
CA THR A 184 -7.22 -5.62 8.22
C THR A 184 -5.84 -5.82 7.59
N LEU A 185 -5.55 -5.16 6.46
CA LEU A 185 -4.24 -5.18 5.82
C LEU A 185 -3.15 -4.59 6.73
N ASP A 186 -3.45 -3.50 7.43
CA ASP A 186 -2.51 -2.86 8.36
C ASP A 186 -2.19 -3.76 9.56
N ASP A 187 -3.17 -4.50 10.10
CA ASP A 187 -2.97 -5.46 11.19
C ASP A 187 -2.10 -6.66 10.74
N LEU A 188 -2.32 -7.16 9.52
CA LEU A 188 -1.56 -8.27 8.95
C LEU A 188 -0.13 -7.86 8.60
N THR A 189 0.05 -6.72 7.93
CA THR A 189 1.37 -6.22 7.52
C THR A 189 2.20 -5.76 8.73
N ARG A 190 1.61 -5.18 9.78
CA ARG A 190 2.33 -4.93 11.05
C ARG A 190 2.80 -6.22 11.73
N SER A 191 2.09 -7.33 11.50
CA SER A 191 2.50 -8.66 11.98
C SER A 191 3.53 -9.34 11.08
N GLY A 192 3.98 -8.69 10.00
CA GLY A 192 5.00 -9.21 9.09
C GLY A 192 4.47 -10.08 7.95
N PHE A 193 3.15 -10.19 7.77
CA PHE A 193 2.57 -10.99 6.69
C PHE A 193 2.45 -10.19 5.39
N SER A 194 2.70 -10.88 4.29
CA SER A 194 2.37 -10.43 2.93
C SER A 194 1.02 -10.99 2.54
N VAL A 195 0.24 -10.19 1.81
CA VAL A 195 -1.17 -10.44 1.52
C VAL A 195 -1.41 -10.25 0.03
N CYS A 196 -2.01 -11.25 -0.60
CA CYS A 196 -2.49 -11.23 -1.97
C CYS A 196 -3.99 -10.91 -1.98
N ILE A 197 -4.41 -9.86 -2.70
CA ILE A 197 -5.80 -9.41 -2.72
C ILE A 197 -6.44 -9.75 -4.07
N VAL A 198 -7.50 -10.55 -4.03
CA VAL A 198 -8.28 -10.96 -5.19
C VAL A 198 -9.61 -10.20 -5.21
N GLU A 199 -9.86 -9.48 -6.29
CA GLU A 199 -11.08 -8.71 -6.53
C GLU A 199 -12.08 -9.48 -7.39
N GLU A 200 -13.36 -9.13 -7.22
CA GLU A 200 -14.42 -9.57 -8.13
C GLU A 200 -14.58 -8.55 -9.26
N VAL A 201 -14.76 -9.05 -10.48
CA VAL A 201 -15.14 -8.21 -11.62
C VAL A 201 -16.50 -7.55 -11.30
N GLN A 202 -16.50 -6.22 -11.30
CA GLN A 202 -17.70 -5.42 -11.07
C GLN A 202 -18.58 -5.40 -12.33
N GLY A 203 -19.90 -5.43 -12.14
CA GLY A 203 -20.88 -5.34 -13.23
C GLY A 203 -21.95 -6.43 -13.22
N PRO A 204 -22.99 -6.26 -14.06
CA PRO A 204 -24.07 -7.23 -14.18
C PRO A 204 -23.53 -8.55 -14.73
N THR A 205 -23.71 -9.62 -13.97
CA THR A 205 -23.34 -10.98 -14.35
C THR A 205 -24.61 -11.74 -14.69
N GLN A 206 -24.56 -12.62 -15.70
CA GLN A 206 -25.71 -13.43 -16.08
C GLN A 206 -26.24 -14.22 -14.87
N ALA A 207 -27.56 -14.36 -14.76
CA ALA A 207 -28.17 -15.10 -13.66
C ALA A 207 -27.57 -16.51 -13.58
N ARG A 208 -27.09 -16.90 -12.40
CA ARG A 208 -26.44 -18.19 -12.08
C ARG A 208 -25.01 -18.40 -12.62
N SER A 209 -24.39 -17.44 -13.30
CA SER A 209 -22.95 -17.50 -13.58
C SER A 209 -22.14 -16.87 -12.44
N ARG A 210 -20.91 -17.35 -12.26
CA ARG A 210 -20.00 -16.80 -11.25
C ARG A 210 -19.34 -15.54 -11.78
N LYS A 211 -19.21 -14.55 -10.91
CA LYS A 211 -18.34 -13.40 -11.18
C LYS A 211 -16.92 -13.89 -11.38
N GLY A 212 -16.27 -13.38 -12.42
CA GLY A 212 -14.84 -13.57 -12.60
C GLY A 212 -14.06 -12.90 -11.48
N ARG A 213 -12.89 -13.42 -11.17
CA ARG A 213 -11.98 -12.86 -10.16
C ARG A 213 -10.59 -12.69 -10.72
N PHE A 214 -9.85 -11.71 -10.20
CA PHE A 214 -8.47 -11.44 -10.60
C PHE A 214 -7.66 -10.95 -9.41
N ILE A 215 -6.34 -11.18 -9.44
CA ILE A 215 -5.43 -10.61 -8.45
C ILE A 215 -5.32 -9.12 -8.75
N SER A 216 -5.77 -8.30 -7.80
CA SER A 216 -5.78 -6.84 -7.92
C SER A 216 -4.46 -6.21 -7.44
N GLY A 217 -3.72 -6.91 -6.59
CA GLY A 217 -2.44 -6.46 -6.07
C GLY A 217 -2.03 -7.16 -4.79
N HIS A 218 -0.94 -6.69 -4.22
CA HIS A 218 -0.31 -7.24 -3.03
C HIS A 218 -0.09 -6.14 -1.98
N ALA A 219 -0.12 -6.54 -0.71
CA ALA A 219 0.28 -5.71 0.42
C ALA A 219 1.34 -6.43 1.23
N HIS A 220 2.40 -5.73 1.65
CA HIS A 220 3.40 -6.27 2.57
C HIS A 220 3.93 -5.14 3.46
N PRO A 221 4.71 -5.42 4.51
CA PRO A 221 5.10 -4.40 5.50
C PRO A 221 5.80 -3.15 4.94
N GLY A 222 6.42 -3.27 3.76
CA GLY A 222 7.09 -2.19 3.04
C GLY A 222 6.33 -1.66 1.82
N CYS A 223 5.12 -2.14 1.52
CA CYS A 223 4.33 -1.68 0.38
C CYS A 223 2.82 -1.82 0.67
N PRO A 224 2.07 -0.72 0.71
CA PRO A 224 0.63 -0.76 0.93
C PRO A 224 -0.13 -1.21 -0.33
N TYR A 225 -1.37 -1.63 -0.14
CA TYR A 225 -2.31 -1.92 -1.23
C TYR A 225 -2.95 -0.63 -1.75
N VAL A 226 -2.96 -0.46 -3.07
CA VAL A 226 -3.33 0.84 -3.71
C VAL A 226 -4.45 0.76 -4.75
N PHE A 227 -5.02 -0.40 -5.00
CA PHE A 227 -6.07 -0.54 -6.01
C PHE A 227 -7.33 0.27 -5.64
N GLY A 228 -7.87 1.00 -6.62
CA GLY A 228 -9.06 1.84 -6.45
C GLY A 228 -8.82 3.16 -5.71
N LEU A 229 -7.57 3.54 -5.43
CA LEU A 229 -7.26 4.80 -4.77
C LEU A 229 -7.54 6.03 -5.64
N ALA A 230 -7.50 5.93 -6.97
CA ALA A 230 -7.78 7.06 -7.86
C ALA A 230 -9.16 7.71 -7.62
N GLY A 231 -10.14 6.94 -7.14
CA GLY A 231 -11.53 7.37 -6.96
C GLY A 231 -11.93 7.78 -5.54
N VAL A 232 -11.01 7.75 -4.59
CA VAL A 232 -11.29 8.03 -3.18
C VAL A 232 -10.56 9.28 -2.71
N ASP A 233 -11.22 10.04 -1.85
CA ASP A 233 -10.69 11.29 -1.30
C ASP A 233 -9.94 11.01 0.01
N HIS A 234 -9.02 10.05 -0.04
CA HIS A 234 -8.21 9.64 1.11
C HIS A 234 -6.74 9.70 0.74
N ASP A 235 -5.95 10.28 1.63
CA ASP A 235 -4.50 10.12 1.63
C ASP A 235 -4.13 8.78 2.27
N VAL A 236 -3.28 8.02 1.59
CA VAL A 236 -2.74 6.77 2.12
C VAL A 236 -1.28 7.02 2.50
N ASP A 237 -0.98 6.78 3.77
CA ASP A 237 0.38 6.80 4.27
C ASP A 237 1.16 5.60 3.71
N PHE A 238 2.35 5.88 3.17
CA PHE A 238 3.24 4.83 2.69
C PHE A 238 4.30 4.53 3.76
N PRO A 239 4.45 3.27 4.18
CA PRO A 239 5.58 2.87 5.01
C PRO A 239 6.91 3.10 4.28
N GLU A 240 7.99 3.12 5.05
CA GLU A 240 9.35 3.09 4.50
C GLU A 240 9.51 1.80 3.66
N PRO A 241 9.93 1.91 2.39
CA PRO A 241 10.05 0.74 1.52
C PRO A 241 11.07 -0.22 2.12
N MET A 242 10.73 -1.51 2.14
CA MET A 242 11.60 -2.56 2.68
C MET A 242 12.27 -3.30 1.52
N PRO A 243 13.60 -3.28 1.42
CA PRO A 243 14.28 -4.05 0.40
C PRO A 243 14.24 -5.54 0.71
N VAL A 244 14.46 -6.34 -0.33
CA VAL A 244 14.96 -7.70 -0.18
C VAL A 244 16.47 -7.62 0.00
N VAL A 245 16.97 -8.21 1.09
CA VAL A 245 18.39 -8.15 1.46
C VAL A 245 19.05 -9.47 1.14
N GLY A 246 20.17 -9.41 0.44
CA GLY A 246 21.08 -10.54 0.25
C GLY A 246 22.42 -10.27 0.92
N ILE A 247 22.98 -11.29 1.58
CA ILE A 247 24.31 -11.19 2.18
C ILE A 247 25.23 -12.23 1.54
N SER A 248 26.41 -11.78 1.14
CA SER A 248 27.45 -12.65 0.61
C SER A 248 28.81 -12.27 1.19
N ARG A 249 29.78 -13.15 0.93
CA ARG A 249 31.19 -12.94 1.27
C ARG A 249 32.01 -12.70 0.01
N SER A 250 32.87 -11.69 0.03
CA SER A 250 33.88 -11.39 -1.00
C SER A 250 35.31 -11.53 -0.43
N VAL A 251 36.31 -11.34 -1.30
CA VAL A 251 37.72 -11.29 -0.89
C VAL A 251 38.05 -10.06 -0.03
N LYS A 252 37.22 -9.01 -0.09
CA LYS A 252 37.43 -7.75 0.65
C LYS A 252 36.66 -7.70 1.98
N GLY A 253 35.83 -8.70 2.27
CA GLY A 253 35.00 -8.74 3.48
C GLY A 253 33.60 -9.28 3.18
N TYR A 254 32.60 -8.67 3.80
CA TYR A 254 31.20 -8.96 3.55
C TYR A 254 30.60 -8.00 2.52
N CYS A 255 29.60 -8.49 1.80
CA CYS A 255 28.78 -7.68 0.92
C CYS A 255 27.32 -7.73 1.36
N MET A 256 26.66 -6.58 1.36
CA MET A 256 25.21 -6.46 1.56
C MET A 256 24.58 -5.93 0.29
N MET A 257 23.65 -6.70 -0.27
CA MET A 257 22.86 -6.34 -1.43
C MET A 257 21.46 -5.95 -0.97
N SER A 258 20.95 -4.81 -1.42
CA SER A 258 19.58 -4.37 -1.12
C SER A 258 18.83 -4.14 -2.42
N VAL A 259 17.71 -4.81 -2.61
CA VAL A 259 16.87 -4.72 -3.81
C VAL A 259 15.51 -4.14 -3.44
N PHE A 260 15.16 -2.99 -4.02
CA PHE A 260 13.86 -2.36 -3.85
C PHE A 260 12.98 -2.66 -5.06
N GLU A 261 11.94 -3.47 -4.84
CA GLU A 261 10.97 -3.84 -5.87
C GLU A 261 10.26 -2.62 -6.46
N THR A 262 9.69 -1.76 -5.61
CA THR A 262 8.85 -0.65 -6.06
C THR A 262 9.65 0.39 -6.83
N MET A 263 10.90 0.61 -6.46
CA MET A 263 11.78 1.56 -7.15
C MET A 263 12.48 0.93 -8.36
N LYS A 264 12.39 -0.40 -8.53
CA LYS A 264 13.18 -1.19 -9.51
C LYS A 264 14.67 -0.84 -9.43
N THR A 265 15.21 -0.73 -8.22
CA THR A 265 16.63 -0.41 -7.97
C THR A 265 17.31 -1.46 -7.11
N PHE A 266 18.62 -1.62 -7.28
CA PHE A 266 19.45 -2.38 -6.35
C PHE A 266 20.74 -1.63 -6.00
N SER A 267 21.23 -1.86 -4.79
CA SER A 267 22.53 -1.39 -4.33
C SER A 267 23.37 -2.55 -3.81
N LEU A 268 24.68 -2.48 -4.03
CA LEU A 268 25.68 -3.41 -3.52
C LEU A 268 26.67 -2.63 -2.65
N GLU A 269 26.73 -2.97 -1.37
CA GLU A 269 27.74 -2.43 -0.47
C GLU A 269 28.79 -3.52 -0.21
N ASP A 270 30.03 -3.29 -0.65
CA ASP A 270 31.18 -4.19 -0.47
C ASP A 270 32.16 -3.61 0.57
N CYS A 271 33.17 -4.40 0.95
CA CYS A 271 34.19 -4.08 1.95
C CYS A 271 33.61 -3.86 3.36
N LEU A 272 32.48 -4.49 3.68
CA LEU A 272 31.87 -4.37 5.00
C LEU A 272 32.56 -5.31 6.00
N THR A 273 32.78 -4.81 7.21
CA THR A 273 33.13 -5.64 8.36
C THR A 273 31.90 -6.40 8.84
N GLU A 274 32.11 -7.47 9.61
CA GLU A 274 31.00 -8.25 10.19
C GLU A 274 30.07 -7.37 11.04
N GLU A 275 30.63 -6.50 11.88
CA GLU A 275 29.89 -5.54 12.69
C GLU A 275 29.11 -4.51 11.85
N ALA A 276 29.67 -4.05 10.72
CA ALA A 276 28.99 -3.11 9.84
C ALA A 276 27.74 -3.74 9.22
N VAL A 277 27.82 -5.01 8.79
CA VAL A 277 26.65 -5.74 8.28
C VAL A 277 25.60 -5.92 9.38
N VAL A 278 25.99 -6.33 10.58
CA VAL A 278 25.06 -6.46 11.72
C VAL A 278 24.40 -5.13 12.05
N THR A 279 25.16 -4.03 12.04
CA THR A 279 24.64 -2.68 12.27
C THR A 279 23.55 -2.36 11.24
N LYS A 280 23.83 -2.60 9.96
CA LYS A 280 22.88 -2.36 8.86
C LYS A 280 21.65 -3.24 8.94
N LEU A 281 21.79 -4.51 9.32
CA LEU A 281 20.63 -5.42 9.52
C LEU A 281 19.74 -5.04 10.70
N ARG A 282 20.25 -4.28 11.68
CA ARG A 282 19.46 -3.76 12.80
C ARG A 282 18.79 -2.43 12.49
N THR A 283 19.39 -1.61 11.64
CA THR A 283 18.86 -0.29 11.27
C THR A 283 17.96 -0.33 10.05
N CYS A 284 18.18 -1.27 9.12
CA CYS A 284 17.37 -1.49 7.94
C CYS A 284 16.22 -2.45 8.25
N ARG A 285 14.99 -2.05 7.90
CA ARG A 285 13.86 -2.98 7.81
C ARG A 285 13.89 -3.63 6.44
N PHE A 286 13.81 -4.95 6.37
CA PHE A 286 13.81 -5.71 5.12
C PHE A 286 12.62 -6.66 5.04
N HIS A 287 12.21 -7.00 3.83
CA HIS A 287 11.10 -7.92 3.59
C HIS A 287 11.55 -9.39 3.64
N HIS A 288 12.62 -9.72 2.91
CA HIS A 288 13.21 -11.05 2.88
C HIS A 288 14.72 -10.97 3.08
N LEU A 289 15.27 -11.99 3.76
CA LEU A 289 16.70 -12.16 3.95
C LEU A 289 17.20 -13.41 3.21
N PHE A 290 18.18 -13.21 2.34
CA PHE A 290 18.85 -14.27 1.61
C PHE A 290 20.33 -14.34 1.99
N LEU A 291 20.80 -15.55 2.25
CA LEU A 291 22.19 -15.82 2.61
C LEU A 291 22.86 -16.62 1.51
N HIS A 292 23.96 -16.10 0.98
CA HIS A 292 24.70 -16.77 -0.06
C HIS A 292 25.61 -17.86 0.53
N THR A 293 25.74 -19.00 -0.14
CA THR A 293 26.59 -20.11 0.35
C THR A 293 28.07 -19.79 0.51
N SER A 294 28.56 -18.68 -0.07
CA SER A 294 29.91 -18.18 0.22
C SER A 294 30.13 -17.84 1.69
N LEU A 295 29.06 -17.57 2.46
CA LEU A 295 29.14 -17.37 3.91
C LEU A 295 29.52 -18.63 4.68
N ARG A 296 29.21 -19.82 4.14
CA ARG A 296 29.50 -21.11 4.81
C ARG A 296 31.00 -21.37 4.99
N HIS A 297 31.81 -20.71 4.17
CA HIS A 297 33.26 -20.85 4.16
C HIS A 297 33.89 -19.65 4.85
N ASN A 298 34.76 -19.89 5.82
CA ASN A 298 35.53 -18.81 6.42
C ASN A 298 36.81 -18.50 5.62
N SER A 299 37.51 -17.41 5.99
CA SER A 299 38.78 -17.01 5.33
C SER A 299 39.86 -18.10 5.40
N SER A 300 39.76 -19.03 6.35
CA SER A 300 40.64 -20.20 6.49
C SER A 300 40.17 -21.45 5.73
N GLY A 301 39.10 -21.36 4.93
CA GLY A 301 38.59 -22.46 4.10
C GLY A 301 37.87 -23.57 4.88
N THR A 302 37.63 -23.37 6.18
CA THR A 302 36.83 -24.29 7.00
C THR A 302 35.35 -23.97 6.88
N SER A 303 34.50 -24.99 6.88
CA SER A 303 33.04 -24.89 6.72
C SER A 303 32.30 -24.59 8.02
N ARG A 304 32.84 -23.70 8.87
CA ARG A 304 32.31 -23.40 10.21
C ARG A 304 31.72 -22.00 10.29
N TRP A 305 30.79 -21.65 9.40
CA TRP A 305 29.90 -20.53 9.69
C TRP A 305 28.88 -20.96 10.75
N GLY A 306 28.91 -20.33 11.92
CA GLY A 306 28.14 -20.72 13.09
C GLY A 306 28.42 -19.82 14.30
N GLU A 307 27.96 -20.22 15.48
CA GLU A 307 27.96 -19.41 16.71
C GLU A 307 29.35 -18.96 17.20
N TYR A 308 30.42 -19.67 16.82
CA TYR A 308 31.78 -19.41 17.28
C TYR A 308 32.73 -19.09 16.13
N GLY A 309 33.55 -18.06 16.30
CA GLY A 309 34.59 -17.67 15.35
C GLY A 309 34.16 -16.56 14.38
N GLU A 310 34.89 -16.43 13.28
CA GLU A 310 34.62 -15.45 12.23
C GLU A 310 33.23 -15.70 11.60
N GLY A 311 32.37 -14.68 11.58
CA GLY A 311 30.99 -14.82 11.13
C GLY A 311 29.99 -15.16 12.24
N GLY A 312 30.43 -15.30 13.50
CA GLY A 312 29.56 -15.63 14.63
C GLY A 312 28.61 -14.52 15.06
N LEU A 313 29.01 -13.24 14.98
CA LEU A 313 28.13 -12.10 15.25
C LEU A 313 27.02 -12.04 14.20
N LEU A 314 27.39 -12.18 12.93
CA LEU A 314 26.44 -12.19 11.83
C LEU A 314 25.51 -13.42 11.90
N TRP A 315 26.06 -14.60 12.22
CA TRP A 315 25.27 -15.80 12.45
C TRP A 315 24.26 -15.60 13.58
N SER A 316 24.68 -15.04 14.72
CA SER A 316 23.79 -14.75 15.84
C SER A 316 22.67 -13.78 15.45
N GLU A 317 22.96 -12.77 14.62
CA GLU A 317 21.98 -11.80 14.14
C GLU A 317 20.97 -12.44 13.15
N CYS A 318 21.44 -13.33 12.27
CA CYS A 318 20.61 -13.99 11.26
C CYS A 318 19.80 -15.17 11.82
N SER A 319 20.33 -15.92 12.78
CA SER A 319 19.71 -17.16 13.30
C SER A 319 18.34 -16.93 13.95
N GLY A 320 18.09 -15.73 14.47
CA GLY A 320 16.79 -15.35 15.03
C GLY A 320 15.76 -14.89 13.99
N LYS A 321 16.12 -14.86 12.70
CA LYS A 321 15.30 -14.30 11.61
C LYS A 321 15.01 -15.36 10.55
N PRO A 322 13.86 -15.31 9.87
CA PRO A 322 13.61 -16.18 8.72
C PRO A 322 14.55 -15.78 7.57
N PHE A 323 15.35 -16.73 7.08
CA PHE A 323 16.23 -16.52 5.93
C PHE A 323 16.24 -17.75 5.02
N GLU A 324 16.64 -17.54 3.77
CA GLU A 324 16.82 -18.59 2.78
C GLU A 324 18.23 -18.63 2.22
N TRP A 325 18.72 -19.83 1.92
CA TRP A 325 20.00 -20.02 1.26
C TRP A 325 19.87 -19.91 -0.25
N PHE A 326 20.87 -19.34 -0.89
CA PHE A 326 21.00 -19.32 -2.35
C PHE A 326 22.46 -19.48 -2.81
N ASP A 327 22.61 -19.88 -4.06
CA ASP A 327 23.86 -20.21 -4.74
C ASP A 327 23.94 -19.48 -6.08
N GLY A 328 25.14 -19.27 -6.61
CA GLY A 328 25.37 -18.71 -7.95
C GLY A 328 26.04 -17.33 -7.90
N ILE A 329 25.74 -16.46 -8.88
CA ILE A 329 26.26 -15.08 -8.88
C ILE A 329 25.38 -14.24 -7.95
N PRO A 330 25.91 -13.68 -6.84
CA PRO A 330 25.08 -13.13 -5.77
C PRO A 330 24.02 -12.12 -6.20
N VAL A 331 24.39 -11.16 -7.06
CA VAL A 331 23.48 -10.10 -7.52
C VAL A 331 22.42 -10.67 -8.47
N GLU A 332 22.82 -11.44 -9.48
CA GLU A 332 21.92 -11.97 -10.50
C GLU A 332 20.86 -12.91 -9.89
N GLU A 333 21.29 -13.80 -8.99
CA GLU A 333 20.42 -14.76 -8.32
C GLU A 333 19.48 -14.09 -7.33
N LEU A 334 19.94 -13.05 -6.61
CA LEU A 334 19.06 -12.27 -5.74
C LEU A 334 18.00 -11.54 -6.56
N LEU A 335 18.36 -10.94 -7.69
CA LEU A 335 17.40 -10.29 -8.59
C LEU A 335 16.40 -11.30 -9.17
N PHE A 336 16.83 -12.53 -9.47
CA PHE A 336 15.94 -13.61 -9.88
C PHE A 336 14.94 -13.97 -8.76
N LYS A 337 15.42 -14.14 -7.52
CA LYS A 337 14.56 -14.40 -6.35
C LYS A 337 13.55 -13.29 -6.10
N VAL A 338 13.95 -12.03 -6.27
CA VAL A 338 13.03 -10.89 -6.15
C VAL A 338 11.93 -10.95 -7.22
N ARG A 339 12.28 -11.27 -8.47
CA ARG A 339 11.27 -11.44 -9.53
C ARG A 339 10.28 -12.56 -9.20
N ASP A 340 10.77 -13.68 -8.68
CA ASP A 340 9.94 -14.82 -8.27
C ASP A 340 8.99 -14.45 -7.11
N ILE A 341 9.52 -13.83 -6.04
CA ILE A 341 8.72 -13.41 -4.86
C ILE A 341 7.57 -12.49 -5.25
N TYR A 342 7.85 -11.50 -6.10
CA TYR A 342 6.89 -10.46 -6.44
C TYR A 342 6.13 -10.74 -7.75
N GLY A 343 6.32 -11.92 -8.36
CA GLY A 343 5.67 -12.29 -9.61
C GLY A 343 5.96 -11.34 -10.78
N LEU A 344 7.19 -10.79 -10.84
CA LEU A 344 7.61 -9.86 -11.89
C LEU A 344 8.02 -10.61 -13.16
N ASP A 345 7.82 -9.95 -14.31
CA ASP A 345 8.24 -10.49 -15.61
C ASP A 345 9.76 -10.70 -15.68
N GLU A 346 10.20 -11.73 -16.41
CA GLU A 346 11.63 -12.04 -16.58
C GLU A 346 12.41 -10.89 -17.23
N GLU A 347 11.76 -10.04 -18.03
CA GLU A 347 12.35 -8.86 -18.67
C GLU A 347 12.48 -7.64 -17.74
N SER A 348 11.94 -7.72 -16.51
CA SER A 348 12.01 -6.62 -15.54
C SER A 348 13.47 -6.31 -15.18
N THR A 349 13.90 -5.08 -15.48
CA THR A 349 15.26 -4.61 -15.20
C THR A 349 15.31 -3.85 -13.88
N PHE A 350 16.43 -4.00 -13.17
CA PHE A 350 16.71 -3.24 -11.95
C PHE A 350 17.91 -2.32 -12.19
N ARG A 351 17.75 -1.04 -11.88
CA ARG A 351 18.80 -0.03 -12.02
C ARG A 351 19.79 -0.12 -10.86
N ASN A 352 21.09 -0.14 -11.18
CA ASN A 352 22.14 -0.10 -10.17
C ASN A 352 22.28 1.32 -9.60
N VAL A 353 22.11 1.46 -8.29
CA VAL A 353 22.29 2.72 -7.54
C VAL A 353 23.44 2.64 -6.52
N THR A 354 24.35 1.69 -6.72
CA THR A 354 25.53 1.49 -5.87
C THR A 354 26.40 2.74 -5.85
N ILE A 355 26.66 3.26 -4.65
CA ILE A 355 27.58 4.37 -4.41
C ILE A 355 28.97 3.76 -4.16
N SER A 356 30.00 4.27 -4.85
CA SER A 356 31.38 3.82 -4.62
C SER A 356 31.80 4.05 -3.17
N SER A 357 32.42 3.03 -2.56
CA SER A 357 33.00 3.12 -1.21
C SER A 357 34.38 3.79 -1.21
N GLU A 358 34.95 4.09 -2.38
CA GLU A 358 36.25 4.74 -2.49
C GLU A 358 36.21 6.15 -1.89
N ARG A 359 37.07 6.40 -0.90
CA ARG A 359 37.19 7.70 -0.18
C ARG A 359 35.95 8.12 0.62
N ARG A 360 35.02 7.20 0.89
CA ARG A 360 33.92 7.42 1.84
C ARG A 360 34.36 7.07 3.26
N PRO A 361 34.00 7.86 4.29
CA PRO A 361 34.17 7.43 5.67
C PRO A 361 33.40 6.14 5.96
N GLN A 362 33.92 5.34 6.88
CA GLN A 362 33.27 4.09 7.28
C GLN A 362 31.91 4.37 7.97
N PRO A 363 30.90 3.50 7.77
CA PRO A 363 29.65 3.57 8.52
C PRO A 363 29.89 3.51 10.04
N LEU A 364 28.98 4.11 10.82
CA LEU A 364 29.09 4.06 12.28
C LEU A 364 28.92 2.63 12.80
N TYR A 365 29.75 2.25 13.78
CA TYR A 365 29.55 1.03 14.54
C TYR A 365 28.23 1.07 15.33
N LEU A 366 27.57 -0.08 15.45
CA LEU A 366 26.30 -0.20 16.18
C LEU A 366 26.37 0.36 17.60
N GLY A 367 27.43 0.03 18.35
CA GLY A 367 27.63 0.50 19.72
C GLY A 367 27.64 2.03 19.78
N THR A 368 28.42 2.66 18.90
CA THR A 368 28.49 4.12 18.78
C THR A 368 27.14 4.73 18.40
N ALA A 369 26.51 4.23 17.34
CA ALA A 369 25.23 4.76 16.85
C ALA A 369 24.09 4.68 17.89
N THR A 370 24.12 3.65 18.73
CA THR A 370 23.21 3.45 19.86
C THR A 370 23.52 4.44 20.98
N GLN A 371 24.78 4.53 21.42
CA GLN A 371 25.21 5.36 22.54
C GLN A 371 25.03 6.86 22.30
N ILE A 372 25.23 7.33 21.06
CA ILE A 372 25.01 8.73 20.70
C ILE A 372 23.54 9.05 20.41
N GLY A 373 22.63 8.06 20.45
CA GLY A 373 21.20 8.29 20.26
C GLY A 373 20.77 8.56 18.81
N VAL A 374 21.54 8.11 17.82
CA VAL A 374 21.10 8.09 16.41
C VAL A 374 20.09 6.97 16.19
N ILE A 375 20.35 5.79 16.79
CA ILE A 375 19.41 4.68 16.84
C ILE A 375 18.57 4.82 18.12
N PRO A 376 17.23 4.88 18.02
CA PRO A 376 16.36 4.96 19.20
C PRO A 376 16.61 3.77 20.13
N THR A 377 17.00 4.08 21.38
CA THR A 377 17.33 3.08 22.40
C THR A 377 16.77 3.54 23.74
N ASP A 378 16.15 2.63 24.48
CA ASP A 378 15.56 2.96 25.78
C ASP A 378 16.61 3.51 26.75
N GLY A 379 16.29 4.64 27.37
CA GLY A 379 17.18 5.34 28.30
C GLY A 379 18.23 6.24 27.64
N ILE A 380 18.40 6.22 26.31
CA ILE A 380 19.34 7.09 25.59
C ILE A 380 18.60 8.26 24.92
N PRO A 381 18.98 9.52 25.19
CA PRO A 381 18.40 10.68 24.51
C PRO A 381 18.64 10.64 23.00
N SER A 382 17.63 10.99 22.20
CA SER A 382 17.76 11.00 20.74
C SER A 382 18.53 12.22 20.24
N LEU A 383 19.64 11.99 19.52
CA LEU A 383 20.41 13.05 18.87
C LEU A 383 19.60 13.76 17.78
N LEU A 384 18.75 13.03 17.05
CA LEU A 384 17.89 13.58 15.99
C LEU A 384 16.95 14.68 16.52
N ARG A 385 16.45 14.54 17.75
CA ARG A 385 15.62 15.56 18.42
C ARG A 385 16.39 16.81 18.84
N VAL A 386 17.72 16.73 18.89
CA VAL A 386 18.60 17.87 19.15
C VAL A 386 19.00 18.56 17.85
N LEU A 387 19.21 17.78 16.77
CA LEU A 387 19.65 18.24 15.45
C LEU A 387 18.57 18.95 14.63
N LEU A 388 17.30 18.70 14.93
CA LEU A 388 16.17 19.21 14.16
C LEU A 388 15.11 19.83 15.10
N PRO A 389 14.35 20.84 14.64
CA PRO A 389 13.21 21.38 15.35
C PRO A 389 12.15 20.31 15.62
N SER A 390 11.35 20.48 16.69
CA SER A 390 10.32 19.49 17.08
C SER A 390 9.20 19.29 16.07
N ASN A 391 8.98 20.26 15.16
CA ASN A 391 8.00 20.15 14.07
C ASN A 391 8.58 19.44 12.83
N CYS A 392 9.88 19.16 12.79
CA CYS A 392 10.50 18.41 11.70
C CYS A 392 10.31 16.91 11.96
N VAL A 393 9.44 16.27 11.17
CA VAL A 393 9.07 14.85 11.30
C VAL A 393 9.10 14.16 9.94
N GLY A 394 9.13 12.82 9.94
CA GLY A 394 9.06 12.01 8.71
C GLY A 394 10.37 11.98 7.91
N LEU A 395 10.26 12.08 6.59
CA LEU A 395 11.36 11.89 5.63
C LEU A 395 12.62 12.73 5.92
N PRO A 396 12.52 14.03 6.29
CA PRO A 396 13.72 14.83 6.60
C PRO A 396 14.53 14.29 7.78
N VAL A 397 13.86 13.75 8.80
CA VAL A 397 14.52 13.13 9.96
C VAL A 397 15.22 11.84 9.55
N LEU A 398 14.58 11.03 8.69
CA LEU A 398 15.17 9.81 8.16
C LEU A 398 16.41 10.09 7.32
N TYR A 399 16.40 11.16 6.51
CA TYR A 399 17.57 11.60 5.75
C TYR A 399 18.74 11.97 6.66
N ILE A 400 18.53 12.79 7.71
CA ILE A 400 19.60 13.14 8.65
C ILE A 400 20.11 11.90 9.40
N ARG A 401 19.21 10.98 9.78
CA ARG A 401 19.61 9.71 10.41
C ARG A 401 20.51 8.88 9.49
N ASP A 402 20.13 8.72 8.23
CA ASP A 402 20.92 7.98 7.26
C ASP A 402 22.29 8.64 7.00
N LEU A 403 22.31 9.97 6.88
CA LEU A 403 23.55 10.74 6.72
C LEU A 403 24.53 10.53 7.89
N LEU A 404 24.02 10.42 9.12
CA LEU A 404 24.83 10.16 10.32
C LEU A 404 25.33 8.71 10.36
N LEU A 405 24.47 7.74 10.04
CA LEU A 405 24.82 6.32 10.03
C LEU A 405 25.81 5.99 8.92
N ASN A 406 25.68 6.66 7.77
CA ASN A 406 26.45 6.41 6.57
C ASN A 406 27.04 7.74 6.04
N PRO A 407 28.10 8.29 6.67
CA PRO A 407 28.69 9.56 6.27
C PRO A 407 29.07 9.58 4.78
N PRO A 408 28.81 10.66 4.03
CA PRO A 408 29.02 10.69 2.59
C PRO A 408 30.49 11.00 2.24
N THR A 409 30.82 11.00 0.95
CA THR A 409 32.15 11.41 0.46
C THR A 409 32.42 12.89 0.73
N TYR A 410 33.70 13.31 0.65
CA TYR A 410 34.08 14.71 0.84
C TYR A 410 33.33 15.67 -0.08
N ALA A 411 33.17 15.33 -1.37
CA ALA A 411 32.47 16.18 -2.34
C ALA A 411 31.03 16.46 -1.90
N THR A 412 30.27 15.41 -1.57
CA THR A 412 28.88 15.54 -1.11
C THR A 412 28.78 16.21 0.26
N ALA A 413 29.69 15.91 1.20
CA ALA A 413 29.74 16.58 2.51
C ALA A 413 30.01 18.09 2.36
N SER A 414 30.92 18.47 1.46
CA SER A 414 31.23 19.86 1.13
C SER A 414 30.02 20.57 0.52
N ALA A 415 29.31 19.92 -0.41
CA ALA A 415 28.07 20.46 -0.98
C ALA A 415 27.00 20.69 0.09
N ILE A 416 26.73 19.70 0.96
CA ILE A 416 25.77 19.83 2.08
C ILE A 416 26.17 20.99 3.00
N GLN A 417 27.46 21.09 3.35
CA GLN A 417 27.97 22.17 4.18
C GLN A 417 27.79 23.54 3.50
N GLN A 418 28.09 23.66 2.21
CA GLN A 418 27.94 24.89 1.44
C GLN A 418 26.47 25.32 1.37
N ALA A 419 25.55 24.37 1.13
CA ALA A 419 24.11 24.62 1.18
C ALA A 419 23.69 25.15 2.56
N CYS A 420 24.14 24.52 3.65
CA CYS A 420 23.85 24.99 5.01
C CYS A 420 24.38 26.42 5.26
N ARG A 421 25.58 26.76 4.76
CA ARG A 421 26.14 28.12 4.88
C ARG A 421 25.27 29.15 4.18
N ILE A 422 24.82 28.87 2.96
CA ILE A 422 23.95 29.79 2.20
C ILE A 422 22.59 29.90 2.88
N MET A 423 21.98 28.76 3.25
CA MET A 423 20.72 28.71 4.00
C MET A 423 20.79 29.51 5.31
N SER A 424 21.94 29.51 5.99
CA SER A 424 22.17 30.26 7.23
C SER A 424 22.29 31.77 7.04
N LYS A 425 22.28 32.27 5.80
CA LYS A 425 22.35 33.70 5.45
C LYS A 425 21.12 34.18 4.66
N LEU A 426 20.16 33.30 4.37
CA LEU A 426 18.95 33.65 3.63
C LEU A 426 18.18 34.77 4.34
N THR A 427 17.75 35.75 3.56
CA THR A 427 16.93 36.88 4.03
C THR A 427 15.46 36.74 3.60
N CYS A 428 15.21 35.92 2.58
CA CYS A 428 13.88 35.66 2.06
C CYS A 428 13.07 34.67 2.94
N SER A 429 11.75 34.65 2.72
CA SER A 429 10.86 33.68 3.34
C SER A 429 11.19 32.27 2.85
N ILE A 430 11.43 31.35 3.80
CA ILE A 430 11.69 29.95 3.51
C ILE A 430 10.38 29.27 3.04
N PRO A 431 10.35 28.66 1.84
CA PRO A 431 9.21 27.88 1.38
C PRO A 431 8.90 26.71 2.33
N GLU A 432 7.63 26.37 2.46
CA GLU A 432 7.25 25.13 3.13
C GLU A 432 7.37 23.96 2.17
N PHE A 433 8.48 23.22 2.26
CA PHE A 433 8.75 22.14 1.32
C PHE A 433 7.80 20.94 1.51
N THR A 434 7.14 20.54 0.43
CA THR A 434 6.31 19.34 0.33
C THR A 434 7.20 18.11 0.20
N CYS A 435 7.15 17.22 1.19
CA CYS A 435 7.96 16.00 1.21
C CYS A 435 7.09 14.78 0.90
N VAL A 436 7.32 14.16 -0.26
CA VAL A 436 6.60 12.95 -0.68
C VAL A 436 7.54 11.76 -0.75
N SER A 437 7.09 10.59 -0.31
CA SER A 437 7.89 9.37 -0.44
C SER A 437 8.09 9.03 -1.93
N ALA A 438 9.32 8.81 -2.35
CA ALA A 438 9.62 8.41 -3.72
C ALA A 438 8.92 7.08 -4.10
N ALA A 439 8.86 6.13 -3.17
CA ALA A 439 8.14 4.87 -3.37
C ALA A 439 6.62 5.09 -3.57
N LYS A 440 6.03 6.07 -2.88
CA LYS A 440 4.63 6.45 -3.07
C LYS A 440 4.37 6.97 -4.48
N LEU A 441 5.21 7.89 -4.95
CA LEU A 441 5.12 8.45 -6.30
C LEU A 441 5.22 7.35 -7.37
N VAL A 442 6.25 6.51 -7.29
CA VAL A 442 6.46 5.44 -8.28
C VAL A 442 5.26 4.49 -8.28
N LYS A 443 4.85 3.99 -7.12
CA LYS A 443 3.75 3.01 -7.00
C LYS A 443 2.43 3.54 -7.54
N LEU A 444 2.04 4.76 -7.14
CA LEU A 444 0.76 5.34 -7.53
C LEU A 444 0.71 5.67 -9.02
N LEU A 445 1.81 6.17 -9.59
CA LEU A 445 1.87 6.51 -11.01
C LEU A 445 1.95 5.27 -11.90
N GLU A 446 2.75 4.27 -11.50
CA GLU A 446 2.89 3.00 -12.23
C GLU A 446 1.57 2.23 -12.29
N LEU A 447 0.85 2.16 -11.16
CA LEU A 447 -0.45 1.48 -11.08
C LEU A 447 -1.63 2.37 -11.50
N ARG A 448 -1.38 3.64 -11.85
CA ARG A 448 -2.40 4.64 -12.23
C ARG A 448 -3.50 4.81 -11.18
N GLU A 449 -3.08 4.83 -9.92
CA GLU A 449 -3.94 4.95 -8.74
C GLU A 449 -3.76 6.28 -7.99
N ALA A 450 -3.08 7.26 -8.62
CA ALA A 450 -3.00 8.62 -8.08
C ALA A 450 -4.38 9.30 -8.17
N ASN A 451 -4.86 9.83 -7.04
CA ASN A 451 -6.07 10.65 -6.99
C ASN A 451 -5.74 12.14 -7.14
N HIS A 452 -6.78 12.96 -7.22
CA HIS A 452 -6.63 14.41 -7.38
C HIS A 452 -5.82 15.09 -6.25
N ILE A 453 -5.92 14.61 -5.00
CA ILE A 453 -5.15 15.11 -3.85
C ILE A 453 -3.66 14.84 -4.05
N GLU A 454 -3.32 13.62 -4.48
CA GLU A 454 -1.94 13.24 -4.75
C GLU A 454 -1.38 14.01 -5.96
N PHE A 455 -2.18 14.29 -6.99
CA PHE A 455 -1.75 15.16 -8.08
C PHE A 455 -1.48 16.59 -7.62
N CYS A 456 -2.32 17.16 -6.75
CA CYS A 456 -2.03 18.47 -6.15
C CYS A 456 -0.70 18.46 -5.38
N ARG A 457 -0.37 17.38 -4.67
CA ARG A 457 0.93 17.24 -3.98
C ARG A 457 2.10 17.11 -4.95
N ILE A 458 1.93 16.34 -6.03
CA ILE A 458 2.93 16.22 -7.10
C ILE A 458 3.17 17.59 -7.74
N LYS A 459 2.09 18.35 -7.97
CA LYS A 459 2.17 19.72 -8.47
C LYS A 459 2.94 20.61 -7.51
N ASN A 460 2.67 20.56 -6.20
CA ASN A 460 3.41 21.33 -5.19
C ASN A 460 4.91 21.01 -5.23
N VAL A 461 5.27 19.73 -5.32
CA VAL A 461 6.69 19.30 -5.47
C VAL A 461 7.32 19.96 -6.70
N ALA A 462 6.62 20.00 -7.82
CA ALA A 462 7.14 20.62 -9.05
C ALA A 462 7.20 22.16 -8.93
N ASP A 463 6.16 22.79 -8.37
CA ASP A 463 6.07 24.23 -8.15
C ASP A 463 7.19 24.73 -7.24
N GLU A 464 7.50 24.02 -6.17
CA GLU A 464 8.53 24.42 -5.22
C GLU A 464 9.93 24.43 -5.86
N ILE A 465 10.23 23.49 -6.76
CA ILE A 465 11.48 23.51 -7.54
C ILE A 465 11.53 24.73 -8.44
N VAL A 466 10.43 25.03 -9.15
CA VAL A 466 10.33 26.21 -10.01
C VAL A 466 10.46 27.50 -9.19
N GLN A 467 9.82 27.58 -8.02
CA GLN A 467 9.92 28.72 -7.10
C GLN A 467 11.35 28.90 -6.56
N MET A 468 12.04 27.81 -6.20
CA MET A 468 13.44 27.85 -5.81
C MET A 468 14.33 28.40 -6.92
N HIS A 469 14.06 28.03 -8.18
CA HIS A 469 14.78 28.57 -9.33
C HIS A 469 14.53 30.08 -9.54
N MET A 470 13.27 30.53 -9.41
CA MET A 470 12.90 31.94 -9.62
C MET A 470 13.48 32.90 -8.58
N ASN A 471 13.80 32.40 -7.38
CA ASN A 471 14.44 33.18 -6.33
C ASN A 471 15.96 33.05 -6.42
N SER A 472 16.67 34.18 -6.58
CA SER A 472 18.13 34.17 -6.76
C SER A 472 18.92 33.57 -5.59
N GLU A 473 18.47 33.75 -4.34
CA GLU A 473 19.11 33.16 -3.16
C GLU A 473 18.91 31.63 -3.12
N PHE A 474 17.68 31.16 -3.40
CA PHE A 474 17.37 29.72 -3.42
C PHE A 474 17.88 29.00 -4.67
N SER A 475 18.07 29.69 -5.79
CA SER A 475 18.59 29.11 -7.02
C SER A 475 20.03 28.62 -6.82
N ALA A 476 20.86 29.39 -6.10
CA ALA A 476 22.19 28.96 -5.70
C ALA A 476 22.17 27.70 -4.82
N VAL A 477 21.21 27.63 -3.88
CA VAL A 477 21.00 26.44 -3.05
C VAL A 477 20.57 25.24 -3.90
N LEU A 478 19.62 25.44 -4.82
CA LEU A 478 19.11 24.39 -5.71
C LEU A 478 20.23 23.74 -6.52
N HIS A 479 21.14 24.54 -7.09
CA HIS A 479 22.32 24.03 -7.80
C HIS A 479 23.21 23.14 -6.92
N ILE A 480 23.40 23.50 -5.66
CA ILE A 480 24.25 22.72 -4.74
C ILE A 480 23.55 21.43 -4.32
N LEU A 481 22.22 21.44 -4.16
CA LEU A 481 21.44 20.29 -3.73
C LEU A 481 21.32 19.18 -4.78
N LEU A 482 21.69 19.43 -6.05
CA LEU A 482 21.77 18.41 -7.09
C LEU A 482 22.70 17.25 -6.69
N GLU A 483 23.86 17.56 -6.10
CA GLU A 483 24.86 16.56 -5.71
C GLU A 483 24.36 15.59 -4.61
N PRO A 484 23.87 16.05 -3.45
CA PRO A 484 23.33 15.14 -2.44
C PRO A 484 22.06 14.42 -2.90
N ALA A 485 21.24 15.03 -3.77
CA ALA A 485 20.08 14.36 -4.36
C ALA A 485 20.48 13.24 -5.34
N LEU A 486 21.51 13.44 -6.16
CA LEU A 486 22.12 12.41 -7.00
C LEU A 486 22.59 11.23 -6.16
N VAL A 487 23.31 11.47 -5.07
CA VAL A 487 23.80 10.40 -4.20
C VAL A 487 22.64 9.64 -3.54
N ALA A 488 21.62 10.34 -3.06
CA ALA A 488 20.47 9.71 -2.40
C ALA A 488 19.57 8.89 -3.35
N THR A 489 19.47 9.27 -4.62
CA THR A 489 18.57 8.63 -5.60
C THR A 489 19.28 7.75 -6.64
N GLY A 490 20.59 7.93 -6.78
CA GLY A 490 21.40 7.40 -7.89
C GLY A 490 21.02 7.98 -9.26
N LEU A 491 20.18 9.02 -9.35
CA LEU A 491 19.72 9.60 -10.61
C LEU A 491 20.54 10.84 -10.97
N LYS A 492 21.08 10.86 -12.19
CA LYS A 492 21.77 12.03 -12.73
C LYS A 492 20.77 12.89 -13.49
N VAL A 493 20.49 14.07 -12.96
CA VAL A 493 19.58 15.06 -13.55
C VAL A 493 20.33 16.38 -13.69
N GLU A 494 20.28 16.97 -14.87
CA GLU A 494 20.86 18.29 -15.13
C GLU A 494 19.92 19.40 -14.65
N TYR A 495 20.48 20.53 -14.22
CA TYR A 495 19.70 21.63 -13.64
C TYR A 495 18.60 22.14 -14.57
N ASP A 496 18.94 22.42 -15.83
CA ASP A 496 17.97 22.98 -16.79
C ASP A 496 16.85 21.98 -17.10
N ILE A 497 17.20 20.69 -17.22
CA ILE A 497 16.22 19.62 -17.41
C ILE A 497 15.28 19.54 -16.21
N LEU A 498 15.82 19.59 -14.99
CA LEU A 498 15.02 19.55 -13.76
C LEU A 498 13.98 20.68 -13.73
N VAL A 499 14.41 21.93 -13.95
CA VAL A 499 13.52 23.09 -13.88
C VAL A 499 12.48 23.07 -15.00
N ASN A 500 12.89 22.77 -16.23
CA ASN A 500 11.98 22.74 -17.38
C ASN A 500 10.92 21.63 -17.25
N GLU A 501 11.33 20.44 -16.83
CA GLU A 501 10.42 19.31 -16.64
C GLU A 501 9.47 19.53 -15.46
N CYS A 502 9.95 20.11 -14.34
CA CYS A 502 9.06 20.53 -13.25
C CYS A 502 8.06 21.61 -13.68
N GLY A 503 8.48 22.57 -14.52
CA GLY A 503 7.58 23.55 -15.12
C GLY A 503 6.46 22.90 -15.92
N TRP A 504 6.82 21.98 -16.83
CA TRP A 504 5.87 21.22 -17.63
C TRP A 504 4.91 20.38 -16.78
N ILE A 505 5.44 19.65 -15.77
CA ILE A 505 4.62 18.84 -14.85
C ILE A 505 3.60 19.71 -14.13
N SER A 506 4.04 20.86 -13.60
CA SER A 506 3.17 21.77 -12.86
C SER A 506 2.05 22.34 -13.74
N GLU A 507 2.40 22.80 -14.94
CA GLU A 507 1.43 23.31 -15.92
C GLU A 507 0.44 22.22 -16.30
N ARG A 508 0.94 21.04 -16.68
CA ARG A 508 0.10 19.93 -17.14
C ARG A 508 -0.88 19.44 -16.08
N ILE A 509 -0.44 19.29 -14.83
CA ILE A 509 -1.34 18.95 -13.72
C ILE A 509 -2.33 20.09 -13.48
N GLY A 510 -1.84 21.34 -13.48
CA GLY A 510 -2.66 22.53 -13.30
C GLY A 510 -3.69 22.76 -14.41
N GLU A 511 -3.51 22.21 -15.61
CA GLU A 511 -4.51 22.23 -16.67
C GLU A 511 -5.66 21.25 -16.40
N VAL A 512 -5.35 20.06 -15.88
CA VAL A 512 -6.30 18.93 -15.78
C VAL A 512 -7.02 18.91 -14.45
N ILE A 513 -6.29 19.07 -13.35
CA ILE A 513 -6.81 18.96 -11.98
C ILE A 513 -7.50 20.25 -11.58
N PHE A 514 -8.61 20.12 -10.88
CA PHE A 514 -9.29 21.26 -10.29
C PHE A 514 -8.56 21.71 -9.03
N LEU A 515 -8.24 23.00 -8.95
CA LEU A 515 -7.48 23.58 -7.83
C LEU A 515 -8.37 24.46 -6.94
N ASP A 516 -8.02 24.55 -5.65
CA ASP A 516 -8.78 25.34 -4.69
C ASP A 516 -8.87 26.81 -5.10
N GLY A 517 -10.09 27.35 -5.08
CA GLY A 517 -10.40 28.73 -5.47
C GLY A 517 -10.89 28.89 -6.92
N GLU A 518 -10.85 27.85 -7.74
CA GLU A 518 -11.46 27.86 -9.07
C GLU A 518 -12.99 27.75 -9.01
N ARG A 519 -13.70 28.36 -9.98
CA ARG A 519 -15.17 28.28 -10.09
C ARG A 519 -15.60 27.27 -11.15
N GLY A 520 -16.86 26.81 -11.08
CA GLY A 520 -17.47 25.98 -12.13
C GLY A 520 -17.61 24.49 -11.79
N GLN A 521 -17.49 24.12 -10.52
CA GLN A 521 -17.65 22.76 -9.98
C GLN A 521 -18.79 22.65 -8.96
N GLU A 522 -19.75 23.57 -9.01
CA GLU A 522 -20.88 23.61 -8.07
C GLU A 522 -21.73 22.34 -8.17
N ILE A 523 -21.98 21.69 -7.03
CA ILE A 523 -22.88 20.53 -6.94
C ILE A 523 -24.28 20.96 -7.38
N SER A 524 -24.97 20.08 -8.11
CA SER A 524 -26.35 20.34 -8.54
C SER A 524 -27.25 20.64 -7.35
N CYS A 525 -28.25 21.49 -7.53
CA CYS A 525 -29.16 21.83 -6.45
C CYS A 525 -30.59 22.03 -6.96
N CYS A 526 -31.56 21.76 -6.09
CA CYS A 526 -32.98 21.96 -6.34
C CYS A 526 -33.68 22.23 -5.01
N GLU A 527 -34.58 23.22 -4.96
CA GLU A 527 -35.29 23.58 -3.72
C GLU A 527 -36.15 22.44 -3.14
N LEU A 528 -36.60 21.51 -4.00
CA LEU A 528 -37.45 20.38 -3.59
C LEU A 528 -36.67 19.17 -3.09
N ILE A 529 -35.35 19.16 -3.26
CA ILE A 529 -34.49 18.01 -3.01
C ILE A 529 -33.48 18.38 -1.92
N PRO A 530 -33.31 17.57 -0.86
CA PRO A 530 -32.26 17.80 0.12
C PRO A 530 -30.88 17.87 -0.55
N ARG A 531 -30.05 18.85 -0.16
CA ARG A 531 -28.68 19.00 -0.69
C ARG A 531 -27.84 17.73 -0.55
N GLU A 532 -28.03 17.02 0.57
CA GLU A 532 -27.38 15.74 0.86
C GLU A 532 -27.53 14.70 -0.26
N PHE A 533 -28.65 14.71 -1.00
CA PHE A 533 -28.83 13.80 -2.14
C PHE A 533 -27.80 14.08 -3.24
N PHE A 534 -27.67 15.33 -3.66
CA PHE A 534 -26.72 15.69 -4.71
C PHE A 534 -25.27 15.55 -4.25
N GLU A 535 -25.01 15.82 -2.97
CA GLU A 535 -23.69 15.59 -2.36
C GLU A 535 -23.31 14.11 -2.39
N ASP A 536 -24.19 13.20 -1.94
CA ASP A 536 -23.95 11.74 -1.97
C ASP A 536 -23.71 11.22 -3.41
N MET A 537 -24.36 11.81 -4.42
CA MET A 537 -24.26 11.37 -5.82
C MET A 537 -23.06 11.96 -6.58
N GLU A 538 -22.78 13.25 -6.39
CA GLU A 538 -21.80 13.98 -7.22
C GLU A 538 -20.43 14.14 -6.56
N SER A 539 -20.33 14.16 -5.22
CA SER A 539 -19.05 14.34 -4.50
C SER A 539 -17.98 13.30 -4.90
N SER A 540 -18.42 12.09 -5.25
CA SER A 540 -17.53 10.98 -5.61
C SER A 540 -16.86 11.11 -6.98
N TRP A 541 -16.99 12.24 -7.68
CA TRP A 541 -16.28 12.52 -8.94
C TRP A 541 -16.13 14.02 -9.26
N LYS A 542 -17.09 14.84 -8.85
CA LYS A 542 -17.11 16.29 -9.10
C LYS A 542 -16.02 17.00 -8.29
N GLY A 543 -15.44 18.08 -8.84
CA GLY A 543 -14.37 18.83 -8.18
C GLY A 543 -12.98 18.17 -8.22
N ARG A 544 -12.80 17.08 -8.96
CA ARG A 544 -11.48 16.39 -9.09
C ARG A 544 -10.68 16.82 -10.32
N VAL A 545 -11.38 17.03 -11.43
CA VAL A 545 -10.79 17.46 -12.72
C VAL A 545 -11.56 18.67 -13.23
N LYS A 546 -10.90 19.55 -13.98
CA LYS A 546 -11.57 20.74 -14.54
C LYS A 546 -12.64 20.31 -15.54
N ARG A 547 -13.81 20.94 -15.44
CA ARG A 547 -14.99 20.69 -16.28
C ARG A 547 -14.68 20.76 -17.78
N VAL A 548 -13.67 21.55 -18.19
CA VAL A 548 -13.27 21.70 -19.59
C VAL A 548 -12.82 20.39 -20.25
N HIS A 549 -12.32 19.43 -19.47
CA HIS A 549 -11.86 18.12 -19.95
C HIS A 549 -12.95 17.05 -19.99
N ALA A 550 -14.14 17.37 -19.47
CA ALA A 550 -15.26 16.43 -19.34
C ALA A 550 -16.61 17.10 -19.65
N LYS A 551 -16.63 18.09 -20.57
CA LYS A 551 -17.80 18.96 -20.82
C LYS A 551 -19.09 18.18 -21.09
N GLU A 552 -19.00 17.11 -21.88
CA GLU A 552 -20.14 16.30 -22.30
C GLU A 552 -20.82 15.60 -21.13
N VAL A 553 -20.06 14.87 -20.30
CA VAL A 553 -20.61 14.15 -19.15
C VAL A 553 -21.13 15.10 -18.07
N TYR A 554 -20.47 16.25 -17.87
CA TYR A 554 -20.99 17.29 -16.97
C TYR A 554 -22.32 17.87 -17.46
N ALA A 555 -22.43 18.16 -18.76
CA ALA A 555 -23.68 18.64 -19.35
C ALA A 555 -24.80 17.59 -19.31
N GLU A 556 -24.46 16.30 -19.46
CA GLU A 556 -25.41 15.20 -19.31
C GLU A 556 -25.97 15.11 -17.89
N VAL A 557 -25.11 15.21 -16.87
CA VAL A 557 -25.52 15.24 -15.46
C VAL A 557 -26.40 16.45 -15.16
N ASP A 558 -25.99 17.65 -15.58
CA ASP A 558 -26.77 18.88 -15.36
C ASP A 558 -28.16 18.78 -16.00
N ARG A 559 -28.24 18.22 -17.22
CA ARG A 559 -29.51 17.96 -17.92
C ARG A 559 -30.34 16.92 -17.18
N ALA A 560 -29.74 15.82 -16.74
CA ALA A 560 -30.45 14.77 -16.01
C ALA A 560 -30.98 15.26 -14.64
N ALA A 561 -30.20 16.07 -13.92
CA ALA A 561 -30.62 16.73 -12.69
C ALA A 561 -31.79 17.70 -12.93
N GLY A 562 -31.75 18.44 -14.04
CA GLY A 562 -32.86 19.28 -14.51
C GLY A 562 -34.12 18.47 -14.79
N CYS A 563 -34.01 17.35 -15.53
CA CYS A 563 -35.12 16.45 -15.80
C CYS A 563 -35.72 15.83 -14.53
N LEU A 564 -34.88 15.41 -13.58
CA LEU A 564 -35.31 14.90 -12.27
C LEU A 564 -36.06 15.98 -11.48
N SER A 565 -35.53 17.20 -11.46
CA SER A 565 -36.18 18.34 -10.80
C SER A 565 -37.55 18.65 -11.41
N THR A 566 -37.67 18.61 -12.74
CA THR A 566 -38.95 18.79 -13.44
C THR A 566 -39.93 17.66 -13.14
N ALA A 567 -39.48 16.40 -13.15
CA ALA A 567 -40.33 15.25 -12.82
C ALA A 567 -40.89 15.35 -11.39
N LEU A 568 -40.06 15.72 -10.41
CA LEU A 568 -40.50 15.91 -9.02
C LEU A 568 -41.46 17.11 -8.88
N LYS A 569 -41.22 18.21 -9.60
CA LYS A 569 -42.12 19.36 -9.65
C LYS A 569 -43.49 19.01 -10.21
N GLU A 570 -43.54 18.21 -11.27
CA GLU A 570 -44.81 17.86 -11.93
C GLU A 570 -45.58 16.78 -11.16
N ASP A 571 -44.89 15.78 -10.61
CA ASP A 571 -45.54 14.61 -10.02
C ASP A 571 -45.78 14.75 -8.51
N PHE A 572 -44.86 15.38 -7.74
CA PHE A 572 -44.98 15.45 -6.27
C PHE A 572 -45.41 16.81 -5.74
N LEU A 573 -45.03 17.93 -6.37
CA LEU A 573 -45.37 19.26 -5.86
C LEU A 573 -46.89 19.53 -5.77
N PRO A 574 -47.73 19.07 -6.72
CA PRO A 574 -49.19 19.22 -6.60
C PRO A 574 -49.74 18.46 -5.39
N ILE A 575 -49.19 17.28 -5.09
CA ILE A 575 -49.58 16.44 -3.96
C ILE A 575 -49.17 17.10 -2.65
N VAL A 576 -47.93 17.57 -2.54
CA VAL A 576 -47.42 18.27 -1.35
C VAL A 576 -48.24 19.54 -1.07
N SER A 577 -48.56 20.31 -2.12
CA SER A 577 -49.34 21.55 -1.99
C SER A 577 -50.76 21.28 -1.50
N ARG A 578 -51.40 20.22 -2.02
CA ARG A 578 -52.69 19.73 -1.54
C ARG A 578 -52.65 19.27 -0.08
N VAL A 579 -51.63 18.50 0.30
CA VAL A 579 -51.52 18.01 1.67
C VAL A 579 -51.31 19.16 2.65
N LYS A 580 -50.50 20.16 2.28
CA LYS A 580 -50.28 21.38 3.08
C LYS A 580 -51.53 22.25 3.21
N SER A 581 -52.45 22.26 2.24
CA SER A 581 -53.69 23.04 2.36
C SER A 581 -54.74 22.39 3.26
N VAL A 582 -54.63 21.10 3.57
CA VAL A 582 -55.59 20.32 4.38
C VAL A 582 -55.13 20.18 5.86
N LEU A 583 -54.44 21.19 6.39
CA LEU A 583 -53.90 21.15 7.77
C LEU A 583 -55.00 20.92 8.82
N SER A 584 -54.84 19.87 9.63
CA SER A 584 -55.71 19.56 10.79
C SER A 584 -54.87 19.41 12.07
N PRO A 585 -55.23 20.08 13.19
CA PRO A 585 -54.45 20.09 14.42
C PRO A 585 -54.34 18.73 15.13
N LEU A 586 -55.19 17.75 14.79
CA LEU A 586 -55.26 16.43 15.45
C LEU A 586 -54.81 15.27 14.52
N GLY A 587 -53.72 15.48 13.78
CA GLY A 587 -53.09 14.42 12.97
C GLY A 587 -53.67 14.28 11.56
N GLY A 588 -53.65 15.37 10.79
CA GLY A 588 -54.06 15.42 9.38
C GLY A 588 -53.14 14.72 8.38
N PRO A 589 -53.44 14.83 7.07
CA PRO A 589 -52.63 14.27 6.00
C PRO A 589 -51.19 14.81 6.08
N ARG A 590 -50.21 13.93 5.89
CA ARG A 590 -48.79 14.29 5.83
C ARG A 590 -48.19 13.80 4.52
N GLY A 591 -47.31 14.60 3.94
CA GLY A 591 -46.76 14.38 2.61
C GLY A 591 -45.58 15.29 2.37
N GLU A 592 -44.40 14.72 2.21
CA GLU A 592 -43.14 15.43 1.95
C GLU A 592 -42.27 14.65 0.96
N ILE A 593 -41.39 15.37 0.27
CA ILE A 593 -40.38 14.77 -0.61
C ILE A 593 -39.17 14.48 0.27
N CYS A 594 -38.76 13.21 0.34
CA CYS A 594 -37.68 12.78 1.20
C CYS A 594 -36.62 12.02 0.43
N TYR A 595 -35.37 12.18 0.87
CA TYR A 595 -34.24 11.39 0.42
C TYR A 595 -34.15 10.10 1.24
N ALA A 596 -34.34 8.95 0.59
CA ALA A 596 -34.14 7.62 1.15
C ALA A 596 -32.68 7.17 0.89
N ARG A 597 -31.78 7.57 1.79
CA ARG A 597 -30.32 7.36 1.66
C ARG A 597 -29.93 5.90 1.37
N GLU A 598 -30.53 4.93 2.06
CA GLU A 598 -30.22 3.49 1.87
C GLU A 598 -30.49 2.99 0.45
N HIS A 599 -31.39 3.67 -0.28
CA HIS A 599 -31.76 3.33 -1.64
C HIS A 599 -31.24 4.34 -2.68
N GLY A 600 -30.48 5.36 -2.24
CA GLY A 600 -30.01 6.43 -3.11
C GLY A 600 -31.15 7.17 -3.84
N SER A 601 -32.38 7.17 -3.30
CA SER A 601 -33.58 7.53 -4.06
C SER A 601 -34.37 8.67 -3.44
N ILE A 602 -35.04 9.47 -4.26
CA ILE A 602 -35.96 10.53 -3.81
C ILE A 602 -37.39 10.06 -4.02
N TRP A 603 -38.14 9.97 -2.93
CA TRP A 603 -39.51 9.47 -2.93
C TRP A 603 -40.45 10.41 -2.19
N PHE A 604 -41.74 10.29 -2.50
CA PHE A 604 -42.78 10.93 -1.72
C PHE A 604 -43.09 10.09 -0.49
N LYS A 605 -42.93 10.68 0.70
CA LYS A 605 -43.29 10.06 1.97
C LYS A 605 -44.60 10.64 2.48
N GLY A 606 -45.64 9.82 2.62
CA GLY A 606 -46.95 10.32 3.03
C GLY A 606 -47.79 9.34 3.85
N LYS A 607 -48.64 9.90 4.72
CA LYS A 607 -49.69 9.17 5.46
C LYS A 607 -51.03 9.89 5.33
N ARG A 608 -52.12 9.12 5.19
CA ARG A 608 -53.51 9.61 5.22
C ARG A 608 -53.79 10.74 4.20
N PHE A 609 -53.05 10.79 3.10
CA PHE A 609 -53.16 11.83 2.06
C PHE A 609 -54.11 11.46 0.92
N MET A 610 -54.55 10.20 0.85
CA MET A 610 -55.49 9.76 -0.18
C MET A 610 -56.89 10.33 0.09
N PRO A 611 -57.54 10.99 -0.88
CA PRO A 611 -58.88 11.52 -0.71
C PRO A 611 -59.92 10.39 -0.60
N SER A 612 -60.92 10.57 0.26
CA SER A 612 -62.05 9.65 0.41
C SER A 612 -63.06 9.76 -0.74
N VAL A 613 -63.15 10.94 -1.37
CA VAL A 613 -63.99 11.22 -2.54
C VAL A 613 -63.14 11.93 -3.58
N TRP A 614 -63.15 11.41 -4.82
CA TRP A 614 -62.37 11.97 -5.94
C TRP A 614 -63.18 13.07 -6.65
N ALA A 615 -62.69 14.30 -6.59
CA ALA A 615 -63.35 15.48 -7.15
C ALA A 615 -62.58 16.10 -8.35
N ASN A 616 -61.52 15.43 -8.83
CA ASN A 616 -60.61 15.91 -9.90
C ASN A 616 -60.01 17.29 -9.59
N THR A 617 -59.71 17.52 -8.32
CA THR A 617 -59.06 18.75 -7.87
C THR A 617 -57.53 18.66 -8.07
N PRO A 618 -56.81 19.79 -8.13
CA PRO A 618 -55.36 19.79 -8.36
C PRO A 618 -54.62 18.88 -7.38
N GLY A 619 -53.74 18.02 -7.89
CA GLY A 619 -53.00 17.02 -7.13
C GLY A 619 -53.65 15.63 -7.04
N GLU A 620 -54.95 15.47 -7.29
CA GLU A 620 -55.60 14.15 -7.30
C GLU A 620 -55.14 13.27 -8.46
N GLU A 621 -54.96 13.84 -9.65
CA GLU A 621 -54.46 13.12 -10.82
C GLU A 621 -53.07 12.53 -10.55
N GLN A 622 -52.19 13.29 -9.91
CA GLN A 622 -50.86 12.86 -9.52
C GLN A 622 -50.90 11.78 -8.42
N ILE A 623 -51.84 11.86 -7.46
CA ILE A 623 -52.04 10.81 -6.45
C ILE A 623 -52.42 9.47 -7.11
N ARG A 624 -53.21 9.48 -8.20
CA ARG A 624 -53.57 8.24 -8.93
C ARG A 624 -52.36 7.58 -9.62
N GLN A 625 -51.33 8.36 -9.93
CA GLN A 625 -50.12 7.88 -10.60
C GLN A 625 -49.07 7.32 -9.63
N LEU A 626 -49.26 7.53 -8.31
CA LEU A 626 -48.35 7.03 -7.29
C LEU A 626 -48.36 5.50 -7.23
N ARG A 627 -47.16 4.95 -7.11
CA ARG A 627 -46.88 3.54 -6.92
C ARG A 627 -46.06 3.38 -5.64
N PRO A 628 -46.20 2.26 -4.91
CA PRO A 628 -45.32 1.99 -3.79
C PRO A 628 -43.86 1.98 -4.24
N ALA A 629 -42.98 2.66 -3.50
CA ALA A 629 -41.55 2.58 -3.76
C ALA A 629 -41.06 1.14 -3.54
N ALA A 630 -40.13 0.69 -4.38
CA ALA A 630 -39.54 -0.64 -4.31
C ALA A 630 -38.03 -0.57 -4.15
N ASP A 631 -37.45 -1.56 -3.47
CA ASP A 631 -36.01 -1.73 -3.37
C ASP A 631 -35.43 -2.26 -4.70
N SER A 632 -34.11 -2.41 -4.76
CA SER A 632 -33.40 -2.96 -5.93
C SER A 632 -33.78 -4.39 -6.28
N LYS A 633 -34.52 -5.09 -5.41
CA LYS A 633 -35.04 -6.46 -5.62
C LYS A 633 -36.53 -6.45 -5.98
N GLY A 634 -37.13 -5.28 -6.19
CA GLY A 634 -38.55 -5.10 -6.50
C GLY A 634 -39.49 -5.30 -5.31
N LYS A 635 -38.97 -5.32 -4.08
CA LYS A 635 -39.78 -5.45 -2.86
C LYS A 635 -40.21 -4.08 -2.36
N LYS A 636 -41.49 -3.92 -2.05
CA LYS A 636 -42.07 -2.68 -1.50
C LYS A 636 -41.34 -2.23 -0.24
N VAL A 637 -40.93 -0.95 -0.21
CA VAL A 637 -40.23 -0.31 0.91
C VAL A 637 -41.23 0.40 1.81
N GLY A 638 -41.73 -0.30 2.81
CA GLY A 638 -42.71 0.25 3.77
C GLY A 638 -44.04 0.65 3.14
N GLU A 639 -44.96 1.18 3.94
CA GLU A 639 -46.31 1.57 3.48
C GLU A 639 -46.44 3.06 3.12
N GLU A 640 -45.42 3.85 3.46
CA GLU A 640 -45.49 5.32 3.43
C GLU A 640 -44.68 5.92 2.28
N TRP A 641 -43.94 5.11 1.54
CA TRP A 641 -43.05 5.54 0.47
C TRP A 641 -43.68 5.29 -0.90
N PHE A 642 -43.72 6.34 -1.71
CA PHE A 642 -44.35 6.33 -3.02
C PHE A 642 -43.44 6.99 -4.06
N THR A 643 -43.57 6.53 -5.30
CA THR A 643 -42.88 7.07 -6.46
C THR A 643 -43.78 7.00 -7.69
N THR A 644 -43.36 7.59 -8.80
CA THR A 644 -44.01 7.46 -10.12
C THR A 644 -43.03 6.88 -11.12
N SER A 645 -43.54 6.26 -12.19
CA SER A 645 -42.67 5.72 -13.26
C SER A 645 -41.78 6.80 -13.89
N LYS A 646 -42.27 8.04 -13.96
CA LYS A 646 -41.52 9.18 -14.50
C LYS A 646 -40.38 9.61 -13.58
N VAL A 647 -40.61 9.66 -12.26
CA VAL A 647 -39.57 9.95 -11.27
C VAL A 647 -38.53 8.83 -11.24
N GLU A 648 -38.96 7.55 -11.27
CA GLU A 648 -38.03 6.40 -11.32
C GLU A 648 -37.15 6.44 -12.59
N GLU A 649 -37.73 6.73 -13.76
CA GLU A 649 -36.98 6.84 -15.02
C GLU A 649 -36.00 8.02 -14.99
N ALA A 650 -36.43 9.19 -14.50
CA ALA A 650 -35.56 10.36 -14.38
C ALA A 650 -34.42 10.14 -13.38
N LEU A 651 -34.71 9.50 -12.25
CA LEU A 651 -33.73 9.14 -11.23
C LEU A 651 -32.72 8.12 -11.77
N GLY A 652 -33.19 7.09 -12.49
CA GLY A 652 -32.32 6.12 -13.15
C GLY A 652 -31.37 6.77 -14.16
N ARG A 653 -31.87 7.68 -15.01
CA ARG A 653 -31.03 8.47 -15.93
C ARG A 653 -30.00 9.32 -15.22
N TYR A 654 -30.36 9.92 -14.09
CA TYR A 654 -29.45 10.74 -13.29
C TYR A 654 -28.33 9.90 -12.66
N HIS A 655 -28.65 8.74 -12.08
CA HIS A 655 -27.64 7.81 -11.59
C HIS A 655 -26.71 7.34 -12.70
N GLU A 656 -27.26 6.94 -13.85
CA GLU A 656 -26.46 6.50 -15.00
C GLU A 656 -25.52 7.62 -15.49
N ALA A 657 -26.00 8.87 -15.56
CA ALA A 657 -25.18 10.02 -15.91
C ALA A 657 -24.05 10.26 -14.89
N CYS A 658 -24.33 10.14 -13.59
CA CYS A 658 -23.31 10.26 -12.53
C CYS A 658 -22.27 9.15 -12.62
N ASP A 659 -22.68 7.90 -12.88
CA ASP A 659 -21.76 6.77 -13.04
C ASP A 659 -20.86 6.95 -14.28
N LYS A 660 -21.42 7.41 -15.41
CA LYS A 660 -20.64 7.76 -16.61
C LYS A 660 -19.64 8.88 -16.32
N ALA A 661 -20.08 9.92 -15.62
CA ALA A 661 -19.20 11.03 -15.24
C ALA A 661 -18.06 10.55 -14.34
N LYS A 662 -18.35 9.70 -13.35
CA LYS A 662 -17.35 9.09 -12.46
C LYS A 662 -16.33 8.26 -13.22
N VAL A 663 -16.77 7.40 -14.14
CA VAL A 663 -15.86 6.62 -15.00
C VAL A 663 -14.98 7.55 -15.82
N LYS A 664 -15.56 8.57 -16.45
CA LYS A 664 -14.79 9.51 -17.28
C LYS A 664 -13.74 10.30 -16.48
N VAL A 665 -14.08 10.74 -15.27
CA VAL A 665 -13.12 11.41 -14.38
C VAL A 665 -11.98 10.46 -13.99
N LEU A 666 -12.28 9.21 -13.67
CA LEU A 666 -11.26 8.20 -13.36
C LEU A 666 -10.34 7.91 -14.54
N GLU A 667 -10.88 7.86 -15.76
CA GLU A 667 -10.08 7.73 -16.98
C GLU A 667 -9.09 8.89 -17.12
N LEU A 668 -9.53 10.13 -16.95
CA LEU A 668 -8.67 11.31 -17.04
C LEU A 668 -7.53 11.29 -15.98
N LEU A 669 -7.83 10.88 -14.74
CA LEU A 669 -6.82 10.74 -13.69
C LEU A 669 -5.80 9.63 -14.01
N ARG A 670 -6.26 8.53 -14.60
CA ARG A 670 -5.40 7.41 -15.03
C ARG A 670 -4.54 7.76 -16.24
N GLU A 671 -5.06 8.54 -17.18
CA GLU A 671 -4.32 9.10 -18.31
C GLU A 671 -3.22 10.04 -17.81
N LEU A 672 -3.57 10.97 -16.92
CA LEU A 672 -2.60 11.88 -16.30
C LEU A 672 -1.52 11.12 -15.54
N SER A 673 -1.88 10.04 -14.83
CA SER A 673 -0.89 9.17 -14.16
C SER A 673 0.11 8.58 -15.15
N GLY A 674 -0.37 8.12 -16.32
CA GLY A 674 0.47 7.58 -17.39
C GLY A 674 1.41 8.64 -17.98
N GLU A 675 0.94 9.88 -18.15
CA GLU A 675 1.81 10.99 -18.57
C GLU A 675 2.90 11.28 -17.53
N MET A 676 2.52 11.41 -16.25
CA MET A 676 3.46 11.68 -15.14
C MET A 676 4.44 10.53 -14.91
N GLN A 677 4.05 9.28 -15.18
CA GLN A 677 4.92 8.11 -15.11
C GLN A 677 6.15 8.25 -16.03
N THR A 678 5.99 8.89 -17.20
CA THR A 678 7.14 9.15 -18.11
C THR A 678 8.19 10.08 -17.51
N LYS A 679 7.80 10.89 -16.51
CA LYS A 679 8.64 11.84 -15.79
C LYS A 679 8.98 11.38 -14.37
N VAL A 680 8.75 10.10 -14.05
CA VAL A 680 8.91 9.57 -12.68
C VAL A 680 10.30 9.81 -12.10
N ASN A 681 11.36 9.72 -12.91
CA ASN A 681 12.73 9.97 -12.45
C ASN A 681 12.93 11.43 -12.00
N ILE A 682 12.34 12.39 -12.73
CA ILE A 682 12.37 13.81 -12.35
C ILE A 682 11.60 13.98 -11.04
N LEU A 683 10.40 13.41 -10.91
CA LEU A 683 9.59 13.49 -9.69
C LEU A 683 10.28 12.87 -8.47
N VAL A 684 10.91 11.70 -8.62
CA VAL A 684 11.69 11.04 -7.56
C VAL A 684 12.86 11.91 -7.14
N PHE A 685 13.57 12.48 -8.11
CA PHE A 685 14.70 13.37 -7.85
C PHE A 685 14.27 14.66 -7.14
N SER A 686 13.25 15.34 -7.65
CA SER A 686 12.67 16.55 -7.05
C SER A 686 12.18 16.29 -5.64
N SER A 687 11.44 15.20 -5.42
CA SER A 687 10.92 14.88 -4.08
C SER A 687 12.06 14.64 -3.07
N MET A 688 13.10 13.90 -3.45
CA MET A 688 14.26 13.72 -2.59
C MET A 688 15.01 15.03 -2.35
N LEU A 689 15.18 15.87 -3.37
CA LEU A 689 15.82 17.17 -3.24
C LEU A 689 15.08 18.07 -2.23
N LEU A 690 13.75 18.09 -2.27
CA LEU A 690 12.93 18.84 -1.31
C LEU A 690 13.00 18.26 0.11
N VAL A 691 13.08 16.93 0.26
CA VAL A 691 13.34 16.28 1.56
C VAL A 691 14.67 16.75 2.14
N ILE A 692 15.73 16.79 1.32
CA ILE A 692 17.05 17.28 1.73
C ILE A 692 16.96 18.78 2.06
N ALA A 693 16.33 19.59 1.22
CA ALA A 693 16.16 21.02 1.44
C ALA A 693 15.46 21.31 2.78
N LYS A 694 14.38 20.58 3.09
CA LYS A 694 13.65 20.68 4.35
C LYS A 694 14.49 20.24 5.55
N ALA A 695 15.22 19.13 5.41
CA ALA A 695 16.11 18.62 6.46
C ALA A 695 17.20 19.63 6.82
N LEU A 696 17.92 20.14 5.82
CA LEU A 696 19.00 21.11 6.02
C LEU A 696 18.47 22.44 6.53
N THR A 697 17.32 22.90 6.03
CA THR A 697 16.70 24.13 6.53
C THR A 697 16.27 24.00 7.99
N GLY A 698 15.70 22.86 8.38
CA GLY A 698 15.40 22.54 9.78
C GLY A 698 16.66 22.55 10.64
N HIS A 699 17.71 21.88 10.19
CA HIS A 699 19.00 21.81 10.89
C HIS A 699 19.64 23.19 11.07
N VAL A 700 19.64 24.02 10.03
CA VAL A 700 20.16 25.40 10.09
C VAL A 700 19.35 26.27 11.04
N ARG A 701 18.01 26.13 11.06
CA ARG A 701 17.15 26.87 12.01
C ARG A 701 17.46 26.49 13.46
N GLU A 702 17.62 25.20 13.73
CA GLU A 702 17.97 24.71 15.07
C GLU A 702 19.40 25.12 15.46
N GLY A 703 20.34 25.10 14.50
CA GLY A 703 21.69 25.60 14.69
C GLY A 703 21.75 27.09 14.99
N ARG A 704 20.97 27.93 14.31
CA ARG A 704 20.84 29.36 14.66
C ARG A 704 20.25 29.55 16.07
N ARG A 705 19.23 28.76 16.43
CA ARG A 705 18.59 28.82 17.75
C ARG A 705 19.55 28.43 18.89
N ARG A 706 20.50 27.54 18.61
CA ARG A 706 21.48 27.01 19.59
C ARG A 706 22.90 27.57 19.40
N GLU A 707 23.06 28.56 18.53
CA GLU A 707 24.34 29.23 18.25
C GLU A 707 25.46 28.29 17.77
N TRP A 708 25.13 27.33 16.90
CA TRP A 708 26.12 26.44 16.30
C TRP A 708 26.96 27.13 15.22
N VAL A 709 28.22 26.71 15.12
CA VAL A 709 29.16 27.18 14.11
C VAL A 709 29.31 26.13 13.01
N VAL A 710 29.35 26.56 11.75
CA VAL A 710 29.62 25.67 10.62
C VAL A 710 31.10 25.27 10.63
N PRO A 711 31.44 23.96 10.72
CA PRO A 711 32.82 23.52 10.80
C PRO A 711 33.59 23.73 9.48
N SER A 712 34.92 23.65 9.52
CA SER A 712 35.76 23.58 8.32
C SER A 712 35.98 22.11 7.93
N LEU A 713 35.77 21.77 6.67
CA LEU A 713 36.07 20.43 6.13
C LEU A 713 37.40 20.49 5.37
N TYR A 714 38.25 19.50 5.61
CA TYR A 714 39.52 19.34 4.90
C TYR A 714 39.52 18.00 4.18
N GLU A 715 39.87 18.00 2.90
CA GLU A 715 40.03 16.76 2.14
C GLU A 715 41.27 16.03 2.66
N HIS A 716 41.09 14.77 3.08
CA HIS A 716 42.23 13.92 3.40
C HIS A 716 42.96 13.60 2.09
N SER A 717 44.04 14.33 1.79
CA SER A 717 44.96 13.93 0.73
C SER A 717 45.64 12.64 1.17
N SER A 718 45.21 11.50 0.64
CA SER A 718 45.93 10.24 0.80
C SER A 718 47.22 10.31 -0.04
N LYS A 719 48.24 10.98 0.51
CA LYS A 719 49.64 10.64 0.28
C LYS A 719 50.09 9.83 1.51
N VAL A 720 50.02 8.51 1.40
CA VAL A 720 51.06 7.50 1.77
C VAL A 720 50.59 6.17 1.17
#